data_AF-A0A7L3A5R5-F1
#
_entry.id   AF-A0A7L3A5R5-F1
#
_cell.length_a   1.000
_cell.length_b   1.000
_cell.length_c   1.000
_cell.angle_alpha   90.00
_cell.angle_beta   90.00
_cell.angle_gamma   90.00
#
_symmetry.space_group_name_H-M   'P 1'
#
loop_
_entity.id
_entity.type
_entity.pdbx_description
1 polymer ?
#
loop_
_entity_poly.entity_id
_entity_poly.type
_entity_poly.pdbx_seq_one_letter_code
_entity_poly.pdbx_strand_id
1 'polypeptide(L)'
;CSKLLSDTTVIQFYPSKFVLITDILDTFGKLVYERILSMCMDNRVSLPDNFSPESVNDTAKETCLNWFFKIASIRELIPRFYVEAAILKCNKFLSKTGISECLPRLTSMIRGIGDPLVAVYARAYLCRVGMEVAPQLKESLNKNFFDFLLTFKQIHGDTVQNQLVVQCVEIPLYLTLYSPAIDWILQCIAYHAPDVLLTEMMERCKKLGNNALLLNSVMSAFRAEFIAARSMDFIGMIKECDESGFPKHLLFRSLGLNLALADPPENDRLQILNEAWKVITKLKNPQDYINCAEVWVEYTCRHFTVGGNYFLQSIIQKVITYIYDFALLFSVEKFLPFLDMFQKESVRVEVCKCIMESFIKHQQESTKDPVILNALLHICKTMHDSVNALTLEDEKRMLAALINGFIKMVSFGRDFEQQLSFYVEARSMFCNLEPVLVQLIHSVNQLAMETRRVMKGNHSRKTAAFVRACVAFCFITIPSLSSIFTRLNLYLHSGQVALANQCLSQADAFFKAAVSLVPEVPKMISVDGKMRPSDAFLLEFLCNFFSTLLVVPDHPEQGVLFLVRGLLNVIQDYTWEDNSDDKVRIYTNVLHLLSAMTQEAFIYHVDKVDSNDALYGGDSKFLAEINKLSETVVSQILDHLKTLGKEETLKRQSQLALYFFNTILAHGDLRNNRLNQLSVNLWNLAQKHGFADTKTMVKTLEYIKRRSKQPEMSHFTDLALRLPLQSRT
;
A
#
# COMPACT_ATOMS: atom_id res chain seq x y z
N CYS A 1 -30.92 19.25 45.32
CA CYS A 1 -29.98 18.51 44.43
C CYS A 1 -30.23 17.00 44.43
N SER A 2 -30.20 16.29 45.57
CA SER A 2 -30.38 14.82 45.59
C SER A 2 -31.70 14.30 45.00
N LYS A 3 -32.78 15.10 44.96
CA LYS A 3 -34.01 14.77 44.21
C LYS A 3 -33.77 14.48 42.72
N LEU A 4 -32.78 15.13 42.10
CA LEU A 4 -32.47 14.93 40.68
C LEU A 4 -31.92 13.51 40.38
N LEU A 5 -31.52 12.76 41.41
CA LEU A 5 -31.11 11.36 41.28
C LEU A 5 -32.28 10.39 41.09
N SER A 6 -33.53 10.82 41.33
CA SER A 6 -34.70 9.99 40.99
C SER A 6 -35.17 10.18 39.54
N ASP A 7 -34.61 11.16 38.83
CA ASP A 7 -35.00 11.51 37.47
C ASP A 7 -34.22 10.67 36.45
N THR A 8 -34.91 9.91 35.60
CA THR A 8 -34.33 9.09 34.52
C THR A 8 -34.83 9.53 33.13
N THR A 9 -35.29 10.77 32.99
CA THR A 9 -35.78 11.33 31.71
C THR A 9 -34.74 11.31 30.58
N VAL A 10 -33.45 11.45 30.90
CA VAL A 10 -32.34 11.25 29.96
C VAL A 10 -31.36 10.24 30.53
N ILE A 11 -31.64 8.95 30.30
CA ILE A 11 -30.94 7.82 30.94
C ILE A 11 -29.44 7.81 30.64
N GLN A 12 -29.01 8.19 29.42
CA GLN A 12 -27.61 8.14 29.02
C GLN A 12 -26.68 9.05 29.85
N PHE A 13 -27.20 10.16 30.38
CA PHE A 13 -26.44 11.09 31.22
C PHE A 13 -26.50 10.76 32.72
N TYR A 14 -27.21 9.69 33.10
CA TYR A 14 -27.40 9.34 34.50
C TYR A 14 -26.07 9.12 35.25
N PRO A 15 -25.06 8.39 34.70
CA PRO A 15 -23.77 8.23 35.36
C PRO A 15 -23.08 9.58 35.66
N SER A 16 -23.05 10.49 34.69
CA SER A 16 -22.43 11.81 34.85
C SER A 16 -23.19 12.67 35.87
N LYS A 17 -24.52 12.64 35.82
CA LYS A 17 -25.38 13.33 36.80
C LYS A 17 -25.16 12.79 38.22
N PHE A 18 -25.01 11.48 38.36
CA PHE A 18 -24.73 10.85 39.64
C PHE A 18 -23.46 11.40 40.26
N VAL A 19 -22.33 11.38 39.54
CA VAL A 19 -21.03 11.84 40.03
C VAL A 19 -21.11 13.29 40.54
N LEU A 20 -21.64 14.20 39.71
CA LEU A 20 -21.76 15.62 40.07
C LEU A 20 -22.57 15.86 41.35
N ILE A 21 -23.67 15.12 41.54
CA ILE A 21 -24.52 15.29 42.72
C ILE A 21 -23.86 14.65 43.95
N THR A 22 -23.18 13.51 43.78
CA THR A 22 -22.49 12.84 44.88
C THR A 22 -21.30 13.65 45.40
N ASP A 23 -20.60 14.40 44.54
CA ASP A 23 -19.52 15.30 44.98
C ASP A 23 -20.04 16.44 45.86
N ILE A 24 -21.22 16.97 45.53
CA ILE A 24 -21.91 17.98 46.36
C ILE A 24 -22.33 17.37 47.69
N LEU A 25 -22.85 16.13 47.68
CA LEU A 25 -23.26 15.43 48.89
C LEU A 25 -22.07 15.13 49.81
N ASP A 26 -20.94 14.73 49.25
CA ASP A 26 -19.71 14.47 50.02
C ASP A 26 -19.16 15.76 50.63
N THR A 27 -19.17 16.85 49.88
CA THR A 27 -18.81 18.18 50.40
C THR A 27 -19.73 18.59 51.54
N PHE A 28 -21.04 18.38 51.39
CA PHE A 28 -22.01 18.61 52.44
C PHE A 28 -21.73 17.74 53.68
N GLY A 29 -21.52 16.44 53.50
CA GLY A 29 -21.20 15.50 54.59
C GLY A 29 -19.95 15.89 55.36
N LYS A 30 -18.90 16.30 54.64
CA LYS A 30 -17.65 16.80 55.22
C LYS A 30 -17.85 18.08 56.03
N LEU A 31 -18.55 19.07 55.49
CA LEU A 31 -18.82 20.34 56.19
C LEU A 31 -19.67 20.13 57.46
N VAL A 32 -20.64 19.22 57.42
CA VAL A 32 -21.44 18.85 58.60
C VAL A 32 -20.55 18.18 59.65
N TYR A 33 -19.71 17.23 59.24
CA TYR A 33 -18.77 16.55 60.14
C TYR A 33 -17.78 17.53 60.79
N GLU A 34 -17.15 18.40 60.00
CA GLU A 34 -16.19 19.41 60.49
C GLU A 34 -16.85 20.41 61.45
N ARG A 35 -18.08 20.83 61.15
CA ARG A 35 -18.84 21.70 62.05
C ARG A 35 -19.10 21.04 63.40
N ILE A 36 -19.55 19.78 63.42
CA ILE A 36 -19.79 19.05 64.67
C ILE A 36 -18.47 18.83 65.42
N LEU A 37 -17.39 18.48 64.71
CA LEU A 37 -16.07 18.29 65.30
C LEU A 37 -15.54 19.58 65.95
N SER A 38 -15.72 20.74 65.30
CA SER A 38 -15.29 22.04 65.83
C SER A 38 -15.97 22.41 67.16
N MET A 39 -17.21 21.95 67.37
CA MET A 39 -17.95 22.15 68.62
C MET A 39 -17.40 21.32 69.78
N CYS A 40 -16.59 20.30 69.50
CA CYS A 40 -15.90 19.51 70.52
C CYS A 40 -14.55 20.13 70.94
N MET A 41 -14.04 21.12 70.19
CA MET A 41 -12.72 21.70 70.38
C MET A 41 -12.77 22.92 71.31
N ASP A 42 -13.09 22.72 72.59
CA ASP A 42 -12.91 23.77 73.59
C ASP A 42 -11.47 23.76 74.13
N ASN A 43 -10.68 24.74 73.67
CA ASN A 43 -9.43 25.25 74.25
C ASN A 43 -8.55 24.26 75.05
N ARG A 44 -7.89 23.30 74.37
CA ARG A 44 -6.44 22.92 74.49
C ARG A 44 -6.09 21.45 74.17
N VAL A 45 -7.03 20.58 73.80
CA VAL A 45 -6.69 19.21 73.37
C VAL A 45 -7.50 18.83 72.13
N SER A 46 -6.82 18.52 71.02
CA SER A 46 -7.46 17.99 69.82
C SER A 46 -7.94 16.56 70.11
N LEU A 47 -9.18 16.23 69.72
CA LEU A 47 -9.66 14.85 69.77
C LEU A 47 -8.75 13.94 68.92
N PRO A 48 -8.33 12.76 69.41
CA PRO A 48 -7.61 11.79 68.61
C PRO A 48 -8.46 11.31 67.41
N ASP A 49 -7.83 10.86 66.32
CA ASP A 49 -8.52 10.38 65.11
C ASP A 49 -9.53 9.24 65.37
N ASN A 50 -9.36 8.51 66.47
CA ASN A 50 -10.25 7.44 66.94
C ASN A 50 -10.88 7.76 68.31
N PHE A 51 -11.46 8.95 68.46
CA PHE A 51 -12.17 9.34 69.68
C PHE A 51 -13.40 8.45 69.93
N SER A 52 -13.73 8.22 71.21
CA SER A 52 -14.94 7.49 71.59
C SER A 52 -16.12 8.44 71.77
N PRO A 53 -17.38 7.99 71.57
CA PRO A 53 -18.56 8.81 71.82
C PRO A 53 -18.65 9.33 73.26
N GLU A 54 -18.01 8.67 74.23
CA GLU A 54 -17.96 9.14 75.62
C GLU A 54 -17.15 10.44 75.76
N SER A 55 -16.18 10.69 74.88
CA SER A 55 -15.32 11.88 74.88
C SER A 55 -15.90 13.10 74.15
N VAL A 56 -17.11 12.97 73.60
CA VAL A 56 -17.82 14.03 72.87
C VAL A 56 -18.77 14.76 73.81
N ASN A 57 -18.72 16.10 73.81
CA ASN A 57 -19.60 16.93 74.65
C ASN A 57 -21.08 16.81 74.25
N ASP A 58 -21.98 17.12 75.19
CA ASP A 58 -23.42 16.94 74.99
C ASP A 58 -23.98 17.84 73.90
N THR A 59 -23.43 19.06 73.74
CA THR A 59 -23.83 20.01 72.70
C THR A 59 -23.55 19.49 71.27
N ALA A 60 -22.39 18.87 71.04
CA ALA A 60 -22.08 18.26 69.74
C ALA A 60 -22.92 17.01 69.49
N LYS A 61 -23.19 16.19 70.52
CA LYS A 61 -24.09 15.03 70.43
C LYS A 61 -25.51 15.44 70.06
N GLU A 62 -26.07 16.44 70.73
CA GLU A 62 -27.40 16.96 70.46
C GLU A 62 -27.49 17.56 69.06
N THR A 63 -26.48 18.32 68.64
CA THR A 63 -26.41 18.88 67.27
C THR A 63 -26.36 17.78 66.21
N CYS A 64 -25.56 16.73 66.45
CA CYS A 64 -25.48 15.57 65.57
C CYS A 64 -26.83 14.83 65.49
N LEU A 65 -27.48 14.57 66.63
CA LEU A 65 -28.78 13.91 66.69
C LEU A 65 -29.87 14.72 65.98
N ASN A 66 -29.83 16.05 66.11
CA ASN A 66 -30.72 16.96 65.40
C ASN A 66 -30.57 16.90 63.88
N TRP A 67 -29.36 16.70 63.35
CA TRP A 67 -29.16 16.45 61.92
C TRP A 67 -29.85 15.16 61.48
N PHE A 68 -29.68 14.06 62.22
CA PHE A 68 -30.33 12.78 61.91
C PHE A 68 -31.86 12.88 61.99
N PHE A 69 -32.43 13.56 62.99
CA PHE A 69 -33.88 13.76 63.07
C PHE A 69 -34.43 14.60 61.93
N LYS A 70 -33.72 15.67 61.53
CA LYS A 70 -34.12 16.49 60.37
C LYS A 70 -34.08 15.66 59.09
N ILE A 71 -33.06 14.83 58.90
CA ILE A 71 -32.97 13.95 57.72
C ILE A 71 -34.06 12.88 57.74
N ALA A 72 -34.34 12.27 58.90
CA ALA A 72 -35.42 11.29 59.06
C ALA A 72 -36.80 11.86 58.71
N SER A 73 -37.01 13.18 58.90
CA SER A 73 -38.26 13.87 58.55
C SER A 73 -38.47 14.07 57.03
N ILE A 74 -37.45 13.83 56.20
CA ILE A 74 -37.58 13.90 54.75
C ILE A 74 -38.50 12.77 54.26
N ARG A 75 -39.63 13.14 53.62
CA ARG A 75 -40.65 12.18 53.17
C ARG A 75 -40.19 11.32 51.99
N GLU A 76 -39.45 11.91 51.06
CA GLU A 76 -38.99 11.24 49.84
C GLU A 76 -37.80 10.31 50.13
N LEU A 77 -37.86 9.07 49.63
CA LEU A 77 -36.86 8.04 49.93
C LEU A 77 -35.47 8.41 49.40
N ILE A 78 -35.35 8.80 48.14
CA ILE A 78 -34.06 9.06 47.47
C ILE A 78 -33.28 10.19 48.16
N PRO A 79 -33.85 11.40 48.36
CA PRO A 79 -33.14 12.47 49.04
C PRO A 79 -32.78 12.11 50.47
N ARG A 80 -33.68 11.45 51.20
CA ARG A 80 -33.42 10.99 52.57
C ARG A 80 -32.23 10.05 52.61
N PHE A 81 -32.23 9.02 51.77
CA PHE A 81 -31.16 8.03 51.70
C PHE A 81 -29.80 8.67 51.41
N TYR A 82 -29.69 9.50 50.37
CA TYR A 82 -28.40 10.08 49.97
C TYR A 82 -27.84 11.06 51.00
N VAL A 83 -28.70 11.91 51.58
CA VAL A 83 -28.28 12.88 52.61
C VAL A 83 -27.88 12.16 53.89
N GLU A 84 -28.61 11.11 54.28
CA GLU A 84 -28.28 10.27 55.43
C GLU A 84 -26.96 9.52 55.23
N ALA A 85 -26.76 8.93 54.04
CA ALA A 85 -25.51 8.26 53.68
C ALA A 85 -24.33 9.24 53.69
N ALA A 86 -24.48 10.47 53.16
CA ALA A 86 -23.42 11.47 53.13
C ALA A 86 -22.89 11.85 54.53
N ILE A 87 -23.76 11.86 55.55
CA ILE A 87 -23.37 12.15 56.94
C ILE A 87 -23.11 10.91 57.78
N LEU A 88 -23.00 9.71 57.18
CA LEU A 88 -22.88 8.44 57.91
C LEU A 88 -21.72 8.46 58.92
N LYS A 89 -20.61 9.12 58.58
CA LYS A 89 -19.44 9.32 59.46
C LYS A 89 -19.78 10.03 60.78
N CYS A 90 -20.81 10.87 60.80
CA CYS A 90 -21.25 11.59 62.01
C CYS A 90 -21.84 10.67 63.08
N ASN A 91 -22.21 9.43 62.74
CA ASN A 91 -22.63 8.44 63.75
C ASN A 91 -21.54 8.16 64.80
N LYS A 92 -20.25 8.39 64.47
CA LYS A 92 -19.14 8.29 65.43
C LYS A 92 -19.31 9.18 66.66
N PHE A 93 -20.01 10.32 66.53
CA PHE A 93 -20.27 11.21 67.67
C PHE A 93 -21.34 10.68 68.63
N LEU A 94 -22.22 9.78 68.15
CA LEU A 94 -23.40 9.32 68.89
C LEU A 94 -23.17 7.97 69.57
N SER A 95 -22.66 6.98 68.85
CA SER A 95 -22.46 5.64 69.41
C SER A 95 -21.35 4.86 68.69
N LYS A 96 -20.75 3.90 69.41
CA LYS A 96 -19.70 3.00 68.87
C LYS A 96 -20.28 2.03 67.83
N THR A 97 -21.55 1.66 67.97
CA THR A 97 -22.26 0.73 67.07
C THR A 97 -23.16 1.42 66.04
N GLY A 98 -23.26 2.75 66.05
CA GLY A 98 -24.21 3.48 65.22
C GLY A 98 -24.01 3.25 63.73
N ILE A 99 -22.75 3.14 63.28
CA ILE A 99 -22.43 2.82 61.89
C ILE A 99 -22.79 1.35 61.57
N SER A 100 -22.50 0.41 62.49
CA SER A 100 -22.83 -1.02 62.29
C SER A 100 -24.34 -1.30 62.26
N GLU A 101 -25.16 -0.44 62.85
CA GLU A 101 -26.62 -0.54 62.80
C GLU A 101 -27.21 0.24 61.62
N CYS A 102 -26.68 1.44 61.33
CA CYS A 102 -27.18 2.28 60.24
C CYS A 102 -26.87 1.72 58.86
N LEU A 103 -25.68 1.13 58.65
CA LEU A 103 -25.27 0.64 57.34
C LEU A 103 -26.19 -0.50 56.83
N PRO A 104 -26.51 -1.55 57.60
CA PRO A 104 -27.49 -2.57 57.20
C PRO A 104 -28.90 -2.02 56.97
N ARG A 105 -29.32 -1.01 57.74
CA ARG A 105 -30.62 -0.34 57.55
C ARG A 105 -30.65 0.41 56.22
N LEU A 106 -29.61 1.19 55.91
CA LEU A 106 -29.49 1.90 54.62
C LEU A 106 -29.46 0.92 53.45
N THR A 107 -28.75 -0.20 53.56
CA THR A 107 -28.79 -1.29 52.56
C THR A 107 -30.22 -1.79 52.34
N SER A 108 -30.99 -1.97 53.42
CA SER A 108 -32.37 -2.44 53.34
C SER A 108 -33.31 -1.37 52.75
N MET A 109 -33.05 -0.09 52.98
CA MET A 109 -33.83 1.02 52.39
C MET A 109 -33.73 1.09 50.87
N ILE A 110 -32.58 0.71 50.30
CA ILE A 110 -32.38 0.70 48.84
C ILE A 110 -33.35 -0.25 48.13
N ARG A 111 -33.85 -1.30 48.81
CA ARG A 111 -34.85 -2.23 48.27
C ARG A 111 -36.17 -1.54 47.89
N GLY A 112 -36.45 -0.37 48.45
CA GLY A 112 -37.61 0.45 48.12
C GLY A 112 -37.45 1.29 46.85
N ILE A 113 -36.29 1.28 46.20
CA ILE A 113 -36.05 2.00 44.94
C ILE A 113 -36.48 1.12 43.77
N GLY A 114 -37.53 1.54 43.06
CA GLY A 114 -38.13 0.75 41.97
C GLY A 114 -37.38 0.80 40.64
N ASP A 115 -36.64 1.88 40.37
CA ASP A 115 -35.83 1.99 39.14
C ASP A 115 -34.49 1.26 39.33
N PRO A 116 -34.16 0.24 38.49
CA PRO A 116 -32.98 -0.58 38.70
C PRO A 116 -31.67 0.18 38.49
N LEU A 117 -31.64 1.19 37.62
CA LEU A 117 -30.45 2.02 37.39
C LEU A 117 -30.21 2.94 38.59
N VAL A 118 -31.26 3.61 39.08
CA VAL A 118 -31.17 4.43 40.30
C VAL A 118 -30.73 3.58 41.49
N ALA A 119 -31.30 2.39 41.62
CA ALA A 119 -31.02 1.49 42.74
C ALA A 119 -29.58 0.96 42.74
N VAL A 120 -28.96 0.67 41.59
CA VAL A 120 -27.56 0.21 41.55
C VAL A 120 -26.59 1.34 41.93
N TYR A 121 -26.86 2.57 41.47
CA TYR A 121 -26.04 3.73 41.81
C TYR A 121 -26.19 4.15 43.28
N ALA A 122 -27.37 3.98 43.87
CA ALA A 122 -27.57 4.13 45.31
C ALA A 122 -26.72 3.12 46.10
N ARG A 123 -26.66 1.85 45.66
CA ARG A 123 -25.76 0.83 46.25
C ARG A 123 -24.30 1.22 46.09
N ALA A 124 -23.88 1.68 44.91
CA ALA A 124 -22.51 2.09 44.66
C ALA A 124 -22.07 3.23 45.59
N TYR A 125 -22.93 4.25 45.77
CA TYR A 125 -22.67 5.35 46.72
C TYR A 125 -22.55 4.82 48.16
N LEU A 126 -23.46 3.96 48.60
CA LEU A 126 -23.41 3.39 49.95
C LEU A 126 -22.17 2.52 50.17
N CYS A 127 -21.78 1.71 49.18
CA CYS A 127 -20.57 0.91 49.25
C CYS A 127 -19.32 1.79 49.36
N ARG A 128 -19.27 2.90 48.60
CA ARG A 128 -18.17 3.87 48.67
C ARG A 128 -18.05 4.50 50.05
N VAL A 129 -19.13 5.08 50.55
CA VAL A 129 -19.14 5.74 51.87
C VAL A 129 -18.93 4.71 52.99
N GLY A 130 -19.50 3.51 52.85
CA GLY A 130 -19.31 2.41 53.78
C GLY A 130 -17.85 1.96 53.87
N MET A 131 -17.15 1.87 52.74
CA MET A 131 -15.72 1.54 52.71
C MET A 131 -14.86 2.62 53.35
N GLU A 132 -15.19 3.90 53.15
CA GLU A 132 -14.47 5.02 53.77
C GLU A 132 -14.64 5.06 55.30
N VAL A 133 -15.85 4.79 55.78
CA VAL A 133 -16.20 4.99 57.20
C VAL A 133 -16.01 3.72 58.04
N ALA A 134 -16.24 2.54 57.48
CA ALA A 134 -16.18 1.26 58.18
C ALA A 134 -15.75 0.08 57.25
N PRO A 135 -14.49 0.06 56.78
CA PRO A 135 -13.97 -0.96 55.87
C PRO A 135 -14.03 -2.39 56.44
N GLN A 136 -14.08 -2.54 57.77
CA GLN A 136 -14.20 -3.82 58.46
C GLN A 136 -15.59 -4.48 58.28
N LEU A 137 -16.64 -3.71 57.96
CA LEU A 137 -18.01 -4.21 57.84
C LEU A 137 -18.31 -4.80 56.44
N LYS A 138 -17.43 -5.69 55.95
CA LYS A 138 -17.53 -6.29 54.60
C LYS A 138 -18.84 -7.03 54.35
N GLU A 139 -19.44 -7.64 55.37
CA GLU A 139 -20.70 -8.37 55.23
C GLU A 139 -21.86 -7.46 54.75
N SER A 140 -21.88 -6.20 55.21
CA SER A 140 -22.87 -5.22 54.75
C SER A 140 -22.65 -4.80 53.29
N LEU A 141 -21.40 -4.76 52.84
CA LEU A 141 -21.04 -4.49 51.44
C LEU A 141 -21.43 -5.66 50.53
N ASN A 142 -21.13 -6.90 50.95
CA ASN A 142 -21.53 -8.12 50.25
C ASN A 142 -23.05 -8.19 50.07
N LYS A 143 -23.81 -7.81 51.09
CA LYS A 143 -25.28 -7.79 51.05
C LYS A 143 -25.82 -6.83 49.98
N ASN A 144 -25.17 -5.68 49.74
CA ASN A 144 -25.59 -4.76 48.68
C ASN A 144 -25.50 -5.43 47.30
N PHE A 145 -24.42 -6.16 47.03
CA PHE A 145 -24.26 -6.90 45.79
C PHE A 145 -25.24 -8.08 45.69
N PHE A 146 -25.43 -8.86 46.75
CA PHE A 146 -26.39 -9.96 46.74
C PHE A 146 -27.83 -9.50 46.52
N ASP A 147 -28.25 -8.40 47.16
CA ASP A 147 -29.57 -7.80 46.95
C ASP A 147 -29.73 -7.27 45.50
N PHE A 148 -28.64 -6.79 44.89
CA PHE A 148 -28.63 -6.44 43.47
C PHE A 148 -28.82 -7.68 42.58
N LEU A 149 -28.10 -8.78 42.84
CA LEU A 149 -28.25 -10.03 42.07
C LEU A 149 -29.68 -10.57 42.11
N LEU A 150 -30.37 -10.46 43.25
CA LEU A 150 -31.78 -10.87 43.39
C LEU A 150 -32.73 -10.04 42.51
N THR A 151 -32.38 -8.78 42.25
CA THR A 151 -33.18 -7.83 41.45
C THR A 151 -32.68 -7.68 40.01
N PHE A 152 -31.60 -8.39 39.63
CA PHE A 152 -30.94 -8.26 38.32
C PHE A 152 -31.88 -8.47 37.12
N LYS A 153 -32.86 -9.37 37.25
CA LYS A 153 -33.86 -9.63 36.20
C LYS A 153 -34.70 -8.39 35.86
N GLN A 154 -34.84 -7.44 36.78
CA GLN A 154 -35.62 -6.21 36.57
C GLN A 154 -35.00 -5.29 35.51
N ILE A 155 -33.69 -5.40 35.24
CA ILE A 155 -33.01 -4.63 34.19
C ILE A 155 -33.63 -4.91 32.81
N HIS A 156 -34.18 -6.12 32.61
CA HIS A 156 -34.81 -6.54 31.37
C HIS A 156 -36.35 -6.53 31.46
N GLY A 157 -36.94 -5.97 32.52
CA GLY A 157 -38.39 -5.96 32.71
C GLY A 157 -39.13 -5.01 31.75
N ASP A 158 -40.41 -5.27 31.53
CA ASP A 158 -41.25 -4.57 30.55
C ASP A 158 -41.28 -3.04 30.74
N THR A 159 -41.29 -2.57 32.00
CA THR A 159 -41.26 -1.13 32.32
C THR A 159 -40.01 -0.46 31.78
N VAL A 160 -38.85 -1.12 31.91
CA VAL A 160 -37.57 -0.60 31.42
C VAL A 160 -37.54 -0.63 29.90
N GLN A 161 -38.00 -1.73 29.29
CA GLN A 161 -38.05 -1.83 27.83
C GLN A 161 -38.92 -0.72 27.22
N ASN A 162 -40.09 -0.44 27.81
CA ASN A 162 -40.96 0.65 27.37
C ASN A 162 -40.26 2.02 27.49
N GLN A 163 -39.53 2.27 28.58
CA GLN A 163 -38.76 3.52 28.73
C GLN A 163 -37.64 3.65 27.69
N LEU A 164 -36.94 2.57 27.38
CA LEU A 164 -35.87 2.55 26.39
C LEU A 164 -36.39 2.82 24.97
N VAL A 165 -37.56 2.27 24.62
CA VAL A 165 -38.22 2.56 23.34
C VAL A 165 -38.58 4.03 23.22
N VAL A 166 -39.15 4.63 24.28
CA VAL A 166 -39.51 6.06 24.30
C VAL A 166 -38.28 6.97 24.16
N GLN A 167 -37.16 6.60 24.77
CA GLN A 167 -35.92 7.39 24.73
C GLN A 167 -34.99 7.02 23.55
N CYS A 168 -35.41 6.10 22.67
CA CYS A 168 -34.60 5.59 21.55
C CYS A 168 -33.21 5.08 21.98
N VAL A 169 -33.13 4.35 23.09
CA VAL A 169 -31.88 3.78 23.62
C VAL A 169 -31.88 2.27 23.42
N GLU A 170 -30.85 1.75 22.76
CA GLU A 170 -30.70 0.30 22.57
C GLU A 170 -30.25 -0.40 23.87
N ILE A 171 -30.68 -1.64 24.07
CA ILE A 171 -30.34 -2.47 25.24
C ILE A 171 -28.81 -2.55 25.48
N PRO A 172 -27.95 -2.79 24.46
CA PRO A 172 -26.50 -2.84 24.67
C PRO A 172 -25.94 -1.56 25.28
N LEU A 173 -26.35 -0.39 24.78
CA LEU A 173 -25.93 0.91 25.31
C LEU A 173 -26.43 1.10 26.74
N TYR A 174 -27.70 0.76 27.01
CA TYR A 174 -28.27 0.84 28.35
C TYR A 174 -27.50 0.00 29.38
N LEU A 175 -27.12 -1.23 29.02
CA LEU A 175 -26.36 -2.12 29.91
C LEU A 175 -24.98 -1.52 30.27
N THR A 176 -24.33 -0.79 29.35
CA THR A 176 -23.04 -0.13 29.66
C THR A 176 -23.15 0.94 30.76
N LEU A 177 -24.32 1.53 30.97
CA LEU A 177 -24.55 2.54 32.01
C LEU A 177 -24.46 1.95 33.42
N TYR A 178 -24.60 0.63 33.57
CA TYR A 178 -24.49 -0.05 34.85
C TYR A 178 -23.05 -0.35 35.25
N SER A 179 -22.13 -0.49 34.27
CA SER A 179 -20.75 -0.93 34.51
C SER A 179 -20.06 -0.10 35.59
N PRO A 180 -20.05 1.25 35.56
CA PRO A 180 -19.35 2.04 36.59
C PRO A 180 -19.83 1.77 38.02
N ALA A 181 -21.14 1.56 38.20
CA ALA A 181 -21.72 1.29 39.50
C ALA A 181 -21.42 -0.13 40.00
N ILE A 182 -21.56 -1.13 39.13
CA ILE A 182 -21.29 -2.54 39.47
C ILE A 182 -19.79 -2.74 39.71
N ASP A 183 -18.94 -2.16 38.86
CA ASP A 183 -17.48 -2.21 38.99
C ASP A 183 -17.05 -1.67 40.35
N TRP A 184 -17.58 -0.52 40.77
CA TRP A 184 -17.26 0.06 42.06
C TRP A 184 -17.71 -0.82 43.24
N ILE A 185 -18.91 -1.39 43.17
CA ILE A 185 -19.42 -2.31 44.20
C ILE A 185 -18.51 -3.54 44.30
N LEU A 186 -18.14 -4.12 43.17
CA LEU A 186 -17.26 -5.29 43.12
C LEU A 186 -15.83 -4.97 43.56
N GLN A 187 -15.30 -3.79 43.23
CA GLN A 187 -13.98 -3.33 43.71
C GLN A 187 -13.97 -3.18 45.23
N CYS A 188 -15.04 -2.62 45.82
CA CYS A 188 -15.20 -2.55 47.27
C CYS A 188 -15.20 -3.95 47.90
N ILE A 189 -15.87 -4.92 47.26
CA ILE A 189 -15.90 -6.31 47.74
C ILE A 189 -14.52 -6.97 47.60
N ALA A 190 -13.85 -6.77 46.46
CA ALA A 190 -12.58 -7.41 46.11
C ALA A 190 -11.39 -6.88 46.91
N TYR A 191 -11.47 -5.66 47.46
CA TYR A 191 -10.42 -5.05 48.27
C TYR A 191 -10.02 -5.94 49.45
N HIS A 192 -8.80 -6.50 49.42
CA HIS A 192 -8.30 -7.51 50.37
C HIS A 192 -9.25 -8.69 50.61
N ALA A 193 -9.95 -9.15 49.58
CA ALA A 193 -10.78 -10.35 49.66
C ALA A 193 -9.95 -11.63 49.42
N PRO A 194 -10.26 -12.74 50.13
CA PRO A 194 -9.70 -14.04 49.80
C PRO A 194 -10.31 -14.59 48.50
N ASP A 195 -9.55 -15.40 47.77
CA ASP A 195 -9.98 -16.00 46.49
C ASP A 195 -11.26 -16.82 46.61
N VAL A 196 -11.53 -17.41 47.78
CA VAL A 196 -12.78 -18.14 48.06
C VAL A 196 -14.00 -17.24 47.90
N LEU A 197 -13.94 -16.00 48.41
CA LEU A 197 -15.02 -15.03 48.28
C LEU A 197 -15.19 -14.57 46.82
N LEU A 198 -14.09 -14.31 46.12
CA LEU A 198 -14.13 -13.93 44.70
C LEU A 198 -14.74 -15.04 43.83
N THR A 199 -14.39 -16.29 44.12
CA THR A 199 -14.94 -17.47 43.43
C THR A 199 -16.44 -17.61 43.70
N GLU A 200 -16.88 -17.40 44.95
CA GLU A 200 -18.30 -17.42 45.30
C GLU A 200 -19.09 -16.32 44.54
N MET A 201 -18.54 -15.09 44.49
CA MET A 201 -19.16 -13.97 43.78
C MET A 201 -19.28 -14.25 42.28
N MET A 202 -18.23 -14.82 41.67
CA MET A 202 -18.22 -15.23 40.27
C MET A 202 -19.27 -16.31 39.98
N GLU A 203 -19.34 -17.35 40.82
CA GLU A 203 -20.29 -18.46 40.66
C GLU A 203 -21.76 -18.00 40.81
N ARG A 204 -22.01 -17.04 41.71
CA ARG A 204 -23.33 -16.41 41.84
C ARG A 204 -23.71 -15.60 40.59
N CYS A 205 -22.76 -14.89 39.97
CA CYS A 205 -23.00 -14.19 38.70
C CYS A 205 -23.28 -15.17 37.55
N LYS A 206 -22.54 -16.28 37.51
CA LYS A 206 -22.68 -17.32 36.47
C LYS A 206 -24.08 -17.91 36.40
N LYS A 207 -24.73 -18.13 37.55
CA LYS A 207 -26.08 -18.72 37.66
C LYS A 207 -27.22 -17.82 37.14
N LEU A 208 -26.95 -16.55 36.85
CA LEU A 208 -27.95 -15.62 36.35
C LEU A 208 -27.99 -15.64 34.81
N GLY A 209 -29.19 -15.54 34.23
CA GLY A 209 -29.35 -15.29 32.80
C GLY A 209 -28.92 -13.87 32.44
N ASN A 210 -28.45 -13.65 31.21
CA ASN A 210 -27.91 -12.36 30.74
C ASN A 210 -26.77 -11.81 31.61
N ASN A 211 -25.92 -12.70 32.14
CA ASN A 211 -24.81 -12.37 33.03
C ASN A 211 -23.62 -11.66 32.35
N ALA A 212 -23.65 -11.44 31.03
CA ALA A 212 -22.57 -10.81 30.28
C ALA A 212 -22.09 -9.47 30.91
N LEU A 213 -23.03 -8.61 31.32
CA LEU A 213 -22.71 -7.36 32.04
C LEU A 213 -21.97 -7.62 33.37
N LEU A 214 -22.41 -8.63 34.13
CA LEU A 214 -21.79 -9.01 35.40
C LEU A 214 -20.39 -9.57 35.17
N LEU A 215 -20.21 -10.41 34.14
CA LEU A 215 -18.91 -10.95 33.76
C LEU A 215 -17.94 -9.84 33.36
N ASN A 216 -18.40 -8.84 32.59
CA ASN A 216 -17.59 -7.66 32.28
C ASN A 216 -17.12 -6.93 33.54
N SER A 217 -18.04 -6.78 34.50
CA SER A 217 -17.77 -6.04 35.73
C SER A 217 -16.84 -6.81 36.67
N VAL A 218 -16.99 -8.14 36.74
CA VAL A 218 -16.06 -9.04 37.44
C VAL A 218 -14.65 -8.91 36.85
N MET A 219 -14.53 -8.94 35.51
CA MET A 219 -13.24 -8.77 34.84
C MET A 219 -12.63 -7.38 35.07
N SER A 220 -13.45 -6.35 35.25
CA SER A 220 -12.95 -4.98 35.47
C SER A 220 -12.57 -4.71 36.94
N ALA A 221 -13.19 -5.41 37.89
CA ALA A 221 -13.06 -5.14 39.31
C ALA A 221 -12.10 -6.09 40.06
N PHE A 222 -11.93 -7.33 39.59
CA PHE A 222 -11.10 -8.32 40.28
C PHE A 222 -9.62 -8.17 39.90
N ARG A 223 -8.75 -8.80 40.69
CA ARG A 223 -7.31 -8.80 40.44
C ARG A 223 -7.00 -9.52 39.12
N ALA A 224 -6.10 -8.96 38.31
CA ALA A 224 -5.74 -9.51 37.01
C ALA A 224 -5.21 -10.95 37.11
N GLU A 225 -4.45 -11.28 38.16
CA GLU A 225 -3.91 -12.62 38.39
C GLU A 225 -5.01 -13.67 38.62
N PHE A 226 -6.11 -13.27 39.28
CA PHE A 226 -7.26 -14.15 39.50
C PHE A 226 -7.94 -14.51 38.18
N ILE A 227 -8.04 -13.54 37.27
CA ILE A 227 -8.68 -13.67 35.96
C ILE A 227 -7.78 -14.43 35.00
N ALA A 228 -6.49 -14.09 34.93
CA ALA A 228 -5.52 -14.71 34.03
C ALA A 228 -5.36 -16.21 34.31
N ALA A 229 -5.31 -16.61 35.60
CA ALA A 229 -5.26 -18.01 36.02
C ALA A 229 -6.49 -18.83 35.63
N ARG A 230 -7.63 -18.19 35.33
CA ARG A 230 -8.91 -18.82 34.97
C ARG A 230 -9.43 -18.36 33.62
N SER A 231 -8.52 -17.89 32.76
CA SER A 231 -8.85 -17.27 31.46
C SER A 231 -9.70 -18.19 30.56
N MET A 232 -9.44 -19.49 30.58
CA MET A 232 -10.24 -20.49 29.85
C MET A 232 -11.68 -20.61 30.38
N ASP A 233 -11.89 -20.51 31.69
CA ASP A 233 -13.23 -20.52 32.29
C ASP A 233 -14.01 -19.27 31.84
N PHE A 234 -13.36 -18.10 31.84
CA PHE A 234 -13.95 -16.86 31.31
C PHE A 234 -14.32 -16.97 29.84
N ILE A 235 -13.46 -17.58 29.00
CA ILE A 235 -13.79 -17.83 27.59
C ILE A 235 -15.02 -18.73 27.46
N GLY A 236 -15.10 -19.80 28.25
CA GLY A 236 -16.29 -20.66 28.30
C GLY A 236 -17.55 -19.85 28.62
N MET A 237 -17.50 -19.05 29.68
CA MET A 237 -18.62 -18.20 30.09
C MET A 237 -19.01 -17.16 29.04
N ILE A 238 -18.03 -16.53 28.36
CA ILE A 238 -18.29 -15.55 27.30
C ILE A 238 -18.97 -16.19 26.09
N LYS A 239 -18.63 -17.45 25.76
CA LYS A 239 -19.27 -18.18 24.65
C LYS A 239 -20.72 -18.53 24.94
N GLU A 240 -21.03 -18.88 26.18
CA GLU A 240 -22.38 -19.20 26.66
C GLU A 240 -23.30 -17.98 26.75
N CYS A 241 -22.77 -16.75 26.68
CA CYS A 241 -23.57 -15.53 26.67
C CYS A 241 -24.37 -15.37 25.37
N ASP A 242 -25.62 -14.88 25.48
CA ASP A 242 -26.45 -14.51 24.34
C ASP A 242 -25.93 -13.25 23.62
N GLU A 243 -26.07 -13.20 22.30
CA GLU A 243 -25.65 -12.05 21.48
C GLU A 243 -26.61 -10.85 21.52
N SER A 244 -27.83 -11.06 22.02
CA SER A 244 -28.86 -10.00 22.16
C SER A 244 -28.65 -9.07 23.37
N GLY A 245 -27.71 -9.42 24.26
CA GLY A 245 -27.41 -8.68 25.48
C GLY A 245 -26.18 -7.78 25.36
N PHE A 246 -25.32 -7.82 26.39
CA PHE A 246 -24.09 -7.03 26.42
C PHE A 246 -23.10 -7.51 25.33
N PRO A 247 -22.46 -6.60 24.56
CA PRO A 247 -21.64 -7.00 23.41
C PRO A 247 -20.46 -7.90 23.77
N LYS A 248 -20.35 -9.07 23.12
CA LYS A 248 -19.26 -10.03 23.34
C LYS A 248 -17.87 -9.46 23.11
N HIS A 249 -17.73 -8.51 22.18
CA HIS A 249 -16.43 -7.89 21.88
C HIS A 249 -15.88 -7.08 23.08
N LEU A 250 -16.77 -6.45 23.86
CA LEU A 250 -16.37 -5.75 25.10
C LEU A 250 -15.86 -6.74 26.15
N LEU A 251 -16.45 -7.94 26.24
CA LEU A 251 -15.98 -9.00 27.14
C LEU A 251 -14.58 -9.48 26.76
N PHE A 252 -14.33 -9.75 25.47
CA PHE A 252 -13.01 -10.13 25.00
C PHE A 252 -11.99 -8.99 25.14
N ARG A 253 -12.41 -7.73 25.03
CA ARG A 253 -11.55 -6.58 25.32
C ARG A 253 -11.16 -6.54 26.80
N SER A 254 -12.13 -6.67 27.71
CA SER A 254 -11.88 -6.71 29.17
C SER A 254 -11.01 -7.90 29.58
N LEU A 255 -11.21 -9.08 28.97
CA LEU A 255 -10.34 -10.23 29.17
C LEU A 255 -8.91 -9.91 28.70
N GLY A 256 -8.75 -9.36 27.49
CA GLY A 256 -7.46 -8.99 26.93
C GLY A 256 -6.69 -8.00 27.82
N LEU A 257 -7.37 -7.00 28.40
CA LEU A 257 -6.77 -6.03 29.31
C LEU A 257 -6.20 -6.69 30.57
N ASN A 258 -6.90 -7.68 31.13
CA ASN A 258 -6.41 -8.43 32.28
C ASN A 258 -5.21 -9.33 31.92
N LEU A 259 -5.25 -9.95 30.74
CA LEU A 259 -4.14 -10.77 30.25
C LEU A 259 -2.91 -9.94 29.86
N ALA A 260 -3.09 -8.65 29.57
CA ALA A 260 -2.00 -7.69 29.40
C ALA A 260 -1.41 -7.23 30.75
N LEU A 261 -2.07 -7.49 31.89
CA LEU A 261 -1.56 -7.16 33.22
C LEU A 261 -0.99 -8.38 33.96
N ALA A 262 -1.50 -9.58 33.68
CA ALA A 262 -1.06 -10.82 34.29
C ALA A 262 -1.03 -11.98 33.29
N ASP A 263 -0.02 -12.83 33.41
CA ASP A 263 0.18 -13.93 32.47
C ASP A 263 -0.78 -15.10 32.75
N PRO A 264 -1.49 -15.62 31.73
CA PRO A 264 -2.25 -16.86 31.85
C PRO A 264 -1.33 -18.09 31.81
N PRO A 265 -1.83 -19.29 32.19
CA PRO A 265 -1.08 -20.54 32.10
C PRO A 265 -0.49 -20.77 30.69
N GLU A 266 0.77 -21.19 30.62
CA GLU A 266 1.50 -21.24 29.34
C GLU A 266 0.83 -22.13 28.28
N ASN A 267 0.25 -23.24 28.72
CA ASN A 267 -0.43 -24.21 27.88
C ASN A 267 -1.70 -23.64 27.22
N ASP A 268 -2.33 -22.65 27.85
CA ASP A 268 -3.63 -22.11 27.40
C ASP A 268 -3.47 -20.91 26.47
N ARG A 269 -2.29 -20.26 26.45
CA ARG A 269 -2.03 -19.00 25.73
C ARG A 269 -2.53 -19.03 24.28
N LEU A 270 -2.20 -20.09 23.53
CA LEU A 270 -2.56 -20.18 22.10
C LEU A 270 -4.06 -20.39 21.90
N GLN A 271 -4.69 -21.19 22.76
CA GLN A 271 -6.11 -21.45 22.70
C GLN A 271 -6.91 -20.20 23.04
N ILE A 272 -6.48 -19.43 24.05
CA ILE A 272 -7.06 -18.14 24.43
C ILE A 272 -7.09 -17.19 23.24
N LEU A 273 -5.95 -17.02 22.56
CA LEU A 273 -5.84 -16.16 21.39
C LEU A 273 -6.77 -16.59 20.26
N ASN A 274 -6.80 -17.89 19.95
CA ASN A 274 -7.62 -18.43 18.87
C ASN A 274 -9.12 -18.20 19.13
N GLU A 275 -9.58 -18.36 20.37
CA GLU A 275 -10.99 -18.16 20.73
C GLU A 275 -11.39 -16.69 20.69
N ALA A 276 -10.53 -15.78 21.17
CA ALA A 276 -10.78 -14.34 21.05
C ALA A 276 -10.82 -13.90 19.59
N TRP A 277 -9.87 -14.38 18.77
CA TRP A 277 -9.74 -13.94 17.38
C TRP A 277 -10.90 -14.40 16.49
N LYS A 278 -11.51 -15.56 16.76
CA LYS A 278 -12.74 -16.02 16.09
C LYS A 278 -13.90 -15.03 16.19
N VAL A 279 -13.94 -14.23 17.26
CA VAL A 279 -14.97 -13.22 17.50
C VAL A 279 -14.54 -11.86 16.95
N ILE A 280 -13.31 -11.43 17.25
CA ILE A 280 -12.79 -10.11 16.84
C ILE A 280 -12.74 -9.99 15.30
N THR A 281 -12.34 -11.03 14.58
CA THR A 281 -12.29 -11.00 13.10
C THR A 281 -13.65 -10.82 12.44
N LYS A 282 -14.76 -11.21 13.10
CA LYS A 282 -16.12 -11.06 12.59
C LYS A 282 -16.71 -9.66 12.79
N LEU A 283 -16.02 -8.77 13.53
CA LEU A 283 -16.47 -7.40 13.75
C LEU A 283 -16.46 -6.60 12.44
N LYS A 284 -17.61 -5.96 12.15
CA LYS A 284 -17.85 -5.12 10.98
C LYS A 284 -17.58 -3.63 11.23
N ASN A 285 -17.79 -3.17 12.47
CA ASN A 285 -17.51 -1.79 12.86
C ASN A 285 -15.99 -1.59 13.02
N PRO A 286 -15.36 -0.66 12.28
CA PRO A 286 -13.92 -0.41 12.38
C PRO A 286 -13.48 0.00 13.79
N GLN A 287 -14.25 0.83 14.49
CA GLN A 287 -13.90 1.32 15.83
C GLN A 287 -13.87 0.18 16.84
N ASP A 288 -14.89 -0.68 16.84
CA ASP A 288 -14.98 -1.83 17.74
C ASP A 288 -13.85 -2.85 17.46
N TYR A 289 -13.50 -3.02 16.18
CA TYR A 289 -12.39 -3.87 15.77
C TYR A 289 -11.06 -3.33 16.29
N ILE A 290 -10.76 -2.05 16.07
CA ILE A 290 -9.51 -1.42 16.50
C ILE A 290 -9.39 -1.45 18.03
N ASN A 291 -10.44 -1.08 18.75
CA ASN A 291 -10.47 -1.08 20.22
C ASN A 291 -10.23 -2.46 20.84
N CYS A 292 -10.63 -3.53 20.15
CA CYS A 292 -10.31 -4.89 20.56
C CYS A 292 -8.90 -5.30 20.12
N ALA A 293 -8.54 -5.02 18.86
CA ALA A 293 -7.27 -5.42 18.27
C ALA A 293 -6.09 -4.80 19.04
N GLU A 294 -6.17 -3.52 19.42
CA GLU A 294 -5.15 -2.81 20.21
C GLU A 294 -4.75 -3.60 21.46
N VAL A 295 -5.73 -4.05 22.24
CA VAL A 295 -5.50 -4.80 23.48
C VAL A 295 -4.88 -6.17 23.20
N TRP A 296 -5.35 -6.85 22.15
CA TRP A 296 -4.86 -8.19 21.80
C TRP A 296 -3.52 -8.19 21.07
N VAL A 297 -3.10 -7.06 20.47
CA VAL A 297 -1.74 -6.84 19.95
C VAL A 297 -0.73 -6.94 21.09
N GLU A 298 -0.98 -6.29 22.22
CA GLU A 298 -0.06 -6.35 23.37
C GLU A 298 0.11 -7.79 23.87
N TYR A 299 -1.00 -8.52 24.02
CA TYR A 299 -1.00 -9.92 24.41
C TYR A 299 -0.21 -10.81 23.43
N THR A 300 -0.41 -10.61 22.12
CA THR A 300 0.30 -11.39 21.10
C THR A 300 1.79 -11.09 21.08
N CYS A 301 2.18 -9.82 21.16
CA CYS A 301 3.58 -9.41 21.19
C CYS A 301 4.30 -9.92 22.44
N ARG A 302 3.63 -9.97 23.60
CA ARG A 302 4.24 -10.44 24.86
C ARG A 302 4.46 -11.95 24.89
N HIS A 303 3.55 -12.74 24.32
CA HIS A 303 3.57 -14.20 24.47
C HIS A 303 3.95 -14.98 23.21
N PHE A 304 3.92 -14.37 22.02
CA PHE A 304 4.15 -15.06 20.76
C PHE A 304 5.14 -14.32 19.87
N THR A 305 6.33 -14.89 19.69
CA THR A 305 7.36 -14.36 18.78
C THR A 305 7.05 -14.65 17.31
N VAL A 306 6.56 -15.85 16.99
CA VAL A 306 6.27 -16.28 15.60
C VAL A 306 4.79 -16.14 15.24
N GLY A 307 3.88 -16.49 16.16
CA GLY A 307 2.42 -16.39 15.95
C GLY A 307 1.89 -14.97 15.88
N GLY A 308 2.55 -14.02 16.56
CA GLY A 308 2.20 -12.60 16.52
C GLY A 308 2.34 -11.98 15.13
N ASN A 309 3.30 -12.43 14.30
CA ASN A 309 3.50 -11.86 12.97
C ASN A 309 2.28 -12.09 12.03
N TYR A 310 1.65 -13.26 12.08
CA TYR A 310 0.43 -13.52 11.29
C TYR A 310 -0.76 -12.69 11.77
N PHE A 311 -0.82 -12.42 13.07
CA PHE A 311 -1.84 -11.59 13.68
C PHE A 311 -1.69 -10.12 13.27
N LEU A 312 -0.47 -9.57 13.39
CA LEU A 312 -0.15 -8.21 12.97
C LEU A 312 -0.38 -8.02 11.45
N GLN A 313 -0.04 -9.03 10.64
CA GLN A 313 -0.34 -9.04 9.20
C GLN A 313 -1.86 -8.97 8.93
N SER A 314 -2.67 -9.74 9.67
CA SER A 314 -4.13 -9.74 9.51
C SER A 314 -4.74 -8.38 9.86
N ILE A 315 -4.22 -7.70 10.89
CA ILE A 315 -4.66 -6.34 11.25
C ILE A 315 -4.40 -5.39 10.09
N ILE A 316 -3.18 -5.37 9.55
CA ILE A 316 -2.82 -4.48 8.44
C ILE A 316 -3.66 -4.76 7.20
N GLN A 317 -3.83 -6.04 6.83
CA GLN A 317 -4.69 -6.41 5.71
C GLN A 317 -6.11 -5.91 5.90
N LYS A 318 -6.67 -6.03 7.11
CA LYS A 318 -8.03 -5.58 7.39
C LYS A 318 -8.13 -4.05 7.38
N VAL A 319 -7.17 -3.34 7.95
CA VAL A 319 -7.07 -1.86 7.91
C VAL A 319 -7.04 -1.36 6.46
N ILE A 320 -6.19 -1.94 5.61
CA ILE A 320 -6.05 -1.59 4.19
C ILE A 320 -7.27 -2.00 3.36
N THR A 321 -8.03 -2.99 3.80
CA THR A 321 -9.28 -3.40 3.13
C THR A 321 -10.37 -2.35 3.28
N TYR A 322 -10.39 -1.58 4.37
CA TYR A 322 -11.46 -0.62 4.66
C TYR A 322 -11.02 0.85 4.56
N ILE A 323 -9.73 1.14 4.66
CA ILE A 323 -9.18 2.50 4.52
C ILE A 323 -8.48 2.63 3.17
N TYR A 324 -9.08 3.43 2.28
CA TYR A 324 -8.54 3.72 0.96
C TYR A 324 -7.86 5.09 0.86
N ASP A 325 -7.97 5.92 1.90
CA ASP A 325 -7.22 7.17 2.00
C ASP A 325 -5.83 6.90 2.56
N PHE A 326 -4.84 6.81 1.67
CA PHE A 326 -3.46 6.55 2.04
C PHE A 326 -2.77 7.75 2.70
N ALA A 327 -3.24 8.99 2.46
CA ALA A 327 -2.71 10.16 3.17
C ALA A 327 -3.06 10.07 4.65
N LEU A 328 -4.32 9.76 4.97
CA LEU A 328 -4.76 9.53 6.35
C LEU A 328 -4.05 8.34 6.98
N LEU A 329 -3.94 7.22 6.26
CA LEU A 329 -3.30 6.00 6.75
C LEU A 329 -1.82 6.23 7.14
N PHE A 330 -1.05 6.88 6.26
CA PHE A 330 0.37 7.14 6.52
C PHE A 330 0.61 8.31 7.48
N SER A 331 -0.39 9.15 7.72
CA SER A 331 -0.33 10.21 8.75
C SER A 331 -0.47 9.66 10.18
N VAL A 332 -0.87 8.41 10.35
CA VAL A 332 -0.93 7.77 11.67
C VAL A 332 0.50 7.56 12.19
N GLU A 333 0.87 8.29 13.25
CA GLU A 333 2.25 8.36 13.79
C GLU A 333 2.93 6.99 14.01
N LYS A 334 2.14 5.98 14.37
CA LYS A 334 2.64 4.64 14.70
C LYS A 334 2.49 3.62 13.57
N PHE A 335 1.94 3.99 12.40
CA PHE A 335 1.69 3.04 11.32
C PHE A 335 2.98 2.54 10.65
N LEU A 336 3.90 3.43 10.27
CA LEU A 336 5.20 3.00 9.72
C LEU A 336 6.07 2.28 10.77
N PRO A 337 6.20 2.77 12.02
CA PRO A 337 6.87 2.02 13.09
C PRO A 337 6.25 0.64 13.37
N PHE A 338 4.95 0.46 13.12
CA PHE A 338 4.29 -0.83 13.23
C PHE A 338 4.79 -1.84 12.18
N LEU A 339 5.19 -1.37 10.99
CA LEU A 339 5.87 -2.22 9.99
C LEU A 339 7.26 -2.65 10.45
N ASP A 340 7.92 -1.87 11.29
CA ASP A 340 9.22 -2.23 11.88
C ASP A 340 9.07 -3.27 13.01
N MET A 341 7.87 -3.50 13.54
CA MET A 341 7.63 -4.52 14.58
C MET A 341 7.66 -5.96 14.05
N PHE A 342 7.58 -6.16 12.72
CA PHE A 342 7.70 -7.50 12.14
C PHE A 342 9.13 -8.02 12.26
N GLN A 343 9.32 -9.02 13.13
CA GLN A 343 10.64 -9.61 13.38
C GLN A 343 11.19 -10.43 12.20
N LYS A 344 10.29 -11.01 11.39
CA LYS A 344 10.66 -11.77 10.20
C LYS A 344 10.59 -10.88 8.96
N GLU A 345 11.73 -10.71 8.30
CA GLU A 345 11.86 -9.91 7.07
C GLU A 345 10.91 -10.39 5.97
N SER A 346 10.75 -11.71 5.80
CA SER A 346 9.82 -12.27 4.80
C SER A 346 8.37 -11.85 5.02
N VAL A 347 7.91 -11.76 6.29
CA VAL A 347 6.55 -11.32 6.61
C VAL A 347 6.40 -9.82 6.39
N ARG A 348 7.42 -9.04 6.77
CA ARG A 348 7.46 -7.59 6.53
C ARG A 348 7.34 -7.28 5.04
N VAL A 349 8.08 -7.98 4.20
CA VAL A 349 8.04 -7.83 2.73
C VAL A 349 6.66 -8.19 2.19
N GLU A 350 6.03 -9.26 2.68
CA GLU A 350 4.70 -9.67 2.24
C GLU A 350 3.61 -8.63 2.60
N VAL A 351 3.70 -8.06 3.81
CA VAL A 351 2.86 -6.94 4.22
C VAL A 351 3.07 -5.72 3.32
N CYS A 352 4.33 -5.39 3.01
CA CYS A 352 4.66 -4.31 2.09
C CYS A 352 4.07 -4.54 0.69
N LYS A 353 4.14 -5.78 0.17
CA LYS A 353 3.50 -6.18 -1.10
C LYS A 353 1.99 -5.94 -1.04
N CYS A 354 1.31 -6.38 0.02
CA CYS A 354 -0.12 -6.15 0.22
C CYS A 354 -0.50 -4.65 0.25
N ILE A 355 0.29 -3.81 0.93
CA ILE A 355 0.10 -2.35 0.95
C ILE A 355 0.21 -1.79 -0.48
N MET A 356 1.26 -2.19 -1.21
CA MET A 356 1.50 -1.72 -2.57
C MET A 356 0.43 -2.16 -3.56
N GLU A 357 -0.02 -3.41 -3.49
CA GLU A 357 -1.12 -3.92 -4.31
C GLU A 357 -2.41 -3.14 -4.08
N SER A 358 -2.74 -2.87 -2.81
CA SER A 358 -3.91 -2.07 -2.47
C SER A 358 -3.77 -0.62 -2.94
N PHE A 359 -2.58 -0.02 -2.79
CA PHE A 359 -2.30 1.33 -3.27
C PHE A 359 -2.50 1.43 -4.78
N ILE A 360 -1.88 0.54 -5.56
CA ILE A 360 -2.00 0.53 -7.02
C ILE A 360 -3.44 0.29 -7.47
N LYS A 361 -4.21 -0.51 -6.72
CA LYS A 361 -5.60 -0.84 -7.05
C LYS A 361 -6.57 0.31 -6.76
N HIS A 362 -6.44 0.98 -5.62
CA HIS A 362 -7.44 1.93 -5.14
C HIS A 362 -7.06 3.39 -5.40
N GLN A 363 -5.76 3.72 -5.50
CA GLN A 363 -5.31 5.06 -5.85
C GLN A 363 -5.52 5.29 -7.36
N GLN A 364 -6.47 6.15 -7.72
CA GLN A 364 -6.77 6.47 -9.13
C GLN A 364 -6.00 7.70 -9.63
N GLU A 365 -5.75 8.67 -8.76
CA GLU A 365 -5.09 9.93 -9.12
C GLU A 365 -3.60 9.92 -8.78
N SER A 366 -2.80 10.58 -9.62
CA SER A 366 -1.38 10.78 -9.37
C SER A 366 -1.16 11.60 -8.10
N THR A 367 -0.16 11.23 -7.30
CA THR A 367 0.15 11.88 -6.02
C THR A 367 1.44 12.69 -6.08
N LYS A 368 1.45 13.78 -5.30
CA LYS A 368 2.61 14.63 -4.98
C LYS A 368 2.76 14.88 -3.49
N ASP A 369 1.95 14.19 -2.68
CA ASP A 369 1.92 14.38 -1.23
C ASP A 369 3.22 13.83 -0.61
N PRO A 370 4.04 14.66 0.06
CA PRO A 370 5.28 14.22 0.69
C PRO A 370 5.08 13.07 1.70
N VAL A 371 3.94 13.00 2.39
CA VAL A 371 3.65 11.93 3.36
C VAL A 371 3.53 10.60 2.64
N ILE A 372 2.72 10.56 1.57
CA ILE A 372 2.56 9.36 0.74
C ILE A 372 3.88 8.99 0.07
N LEU A 373 4.59 9.97 -0.50
CA LEU A 373 5.86 9.72 -1.20
C LEU A 373 6.91 9.12 -0.28
N ASN A 374 7.14 9.70 0.90
CA ASN A 374 8.14 9.21 1.85
C ASN A 374 7.77 7.84 2.41
N ALA A 375 6.49 7.62 2.74
CA ALA A 375 6.00 6.34 3.25
C ALA A 375 6.16 5.23 2.20
N LEU A 376 5.72 5.47 0.95
CA LEU A 376 5.83 4.49 -0.12
C LEU A 376 7.27 4.28 -0.58
N LEU A 377 8.12 5.30 -0.56
CA LEU A 377 9.56 5.13 -0.78
C LEU A 377 10.17 4.19 0.26
N HIS A 378 9.82 4.34 1.54
CA HIS A 378 10.27 3.44 2.61
C HIS A 378 9.77 2.00 2.40
N ILE A 379 8.50 1.83 2.02
CA ILE A 379 7.89 0.51 1.72
C ILE A 379 8.55 -0.14 0.50
N CYS A 380 8.72 0.60 -0.60
CA CYS A 380 9.39 0.11 -1.80
C CYS A 380 10.86 -0.22 -1.54
N LYS A 381 11.56 0.56 -0.71
CA LYS A 381 12.92 0.28 -0.29
C LYS A 381 13.01 -1.02 0.49
N THR A 382 12.12 -1.22 1.47
CA THR A 382 12.02 -2.46 2.24
C THR A 382 11.84 -3.68 1.32
N MET A 383 10.99 -3.57 0.31
CA MET A 383 10.81 -4.65 -0.68
C MET A 383 12.05 -4.86 -1.55
N HIS A 384 12.69 -3.79 -2.01
CA HIS A 384 13.91 -3.87 -2.82
C HIS A 384 15.08 -4.50 -2.05
N ASP A 385 15.31 -4.08 -0.80
CA ASP A 385 16.44 -4.53 0.02
C ASP A 385 16.34 -6.03 0.38
N SER A 386 15.14 -6.62 0.27
CA SER A 386 14.94 -8.06 0.41
C SER A 386 15.45 -8.91 -0.77
N VAL A 387 15.75 -8.28 -1.92
CA VAL A 387 16.22 -8.97 -3.11
C VAL A 387 17.69 -9.34 -2.95
N ASN A 388 17.99 -10.64 -3.05
CA ASN A 388 19.34 -11.18 -2.93
C ASN A 388 19.65 -12.17 -4.07
N ALA A 389 20.84 -12.76 -4.05
CA ALA A 389 21.31 -13.68 -5.11
C ALA A 389 20.46 -14.96 -5.26
N LEU A 390 19.68 -15.33 -4.24
CA LEU A 390 18.80 -16.51 -4.24
C LEU A 390 17.36 -16.16 -4.64
N THR A 391 17.02 -14.88 -4.79
CA THR A 391 15.67 -14.45 -5.20
C THR A 391 15.39 -14.89 -6.63
N LEU A 392 14.26 -15.57 -6.82
CA LEU A 392 13.80 -16.04 -8.12
C LEU A 392 13.50 -14.86 -9.06
N GLU A 393 13.75 -15.05 -10.36
CA GLU A 393 13.49 -14.02 -11.37
C GLU A 393 12.03 -13.58 -11.41
N ASP A 394 11.07 -14.48 -11.19
CA ASP A 394 9.65 -14.13 -11.15
C ASP A 394 9.30 -13.26 -9.94
N GLU A 395 9.95 -13.47 -8.79
CA GLU A 395 9.77 -12.62 -7.62
C GLU A 395 10.37 -11.23 -7.85
N LYS A 396 11.56 -11.15 -8.47
CA LYS A 396 12.15 -9.85 -8.88
C LYS A 396 11.22 -9.09 -9.83
N ARG A 397 10.59 -9.78 -10.80
CA ARG A 397 9.62 -9.17 -11.73
C ARG A 397 8.40 -8.66 -11.01
N MET A 398 7.85 -9.43 -10.07
CA MET A 398 6.68 -9.02 -9.27
C MET A 398 7.00 -7.77 -8.42
N LEU A 399 8.12 -7.78 -7.69
CA LEU A 399 8.56 -6.63 -6.90
C LEU A 399 8.79 -5.39 -7.78
N ALA A 400 9.45 -5.56 -8.93
CA ALA A 400 9.66 -4.48 -9.87
C ALA A 400 8.33 -3.96 -10.46
N ALA A 401 7.34 -4.80 -10.69
CA ALA A 401 6.02 -4.38 -11.15
C ALA A 401 5.29 -3.50 -10.12
N LEU A 402 5.36 -3.84 -8.82
CA LEU A 402 4.80 -3.02 -7.75
C LEU A 402 5.51 -1.67 -7.62
N ILE A 403 6.86 -1.66 -7.64
CA ILE A 403 7.66 -0.43 -7.61
C ILE A 403 7.38 0.44 -8.84
N ASN A 404 7.27 -0.16 -10.02
CA ASN A 404 6.91 0.55 -11.25
C ASN A 404 5.49 1.13 -11.20
N GLY A 405 4.55 0.43 -10.54
CA GLY A 405 3.22 0.97 -10.25
C GLY A 405 3.29 2.25 -9.44
N PHE A 406 4.09 2.28 -8.37
CA PHE A 406 4.33 3.48 -7.58
C PHE A 406 4.96 4.61 -8.42
N ILE A 407 6.07 4.34 -9.12
CA ILE A 407 6.81 5.35 -9.89
C ILE A 407 5.90 6.04 -10.93
N LYS A 408 4.96 5.29 -11.54
CA LYS A 408 3.99 5.83 -12.50
C LYS A 408 2.93 6.74 -11.87
N MET A 409 2.62 6.54 -10.59
CA MET A 409 1.64 7.35 -9.85
C MET A 409 2.22 8.65 -9.30
N VAL A 410 3.54 8.82 -9.27
CA VAL A 410 4.18 10.04 -8.79
C VAL A 410 4.23 11.09 -9.90
N SER A 411 3.54 12.23 -9.68
CA SER A 411 3.56 13.35 -10.62
C SER A 411 3.64 14.70 -9.89
N PHE A 412 4.70 15.45 -10.16
CA PHE A 412 4.88 16.84 -9.72
C PHE A 412 4.29 17.85 -10.74
N GLY A 413 3.54 17.38 -11.74
CA GLY A 413 2.92 18.22 -12.75
C GLY A 413 3.95 18.97 -13.59
N ARG A 414 3.98 20.31 -13.48
CA ARG A 414 4.90 21.17 -14.26
C ARG A 414 6.25 21.40 -13.59
N ASP A 415 6.46 20.90 -12.38
CA ASP A 415 7.77 20.96 -11.73
C ASP A 415 8.66 19.83 -12.25
N PHE A 416 9.23 20.05 -13.44
CA PHE A 416 10.07 19.07 -14.11
C PHE A 416 11.39 18.80 -13.35
N GLU A 417 11.92 19.78 -12.61
CA GLU A 417 13.15 19.63 -11.84
C GLU A 417 12.92 18.70 -10.64
N GLN A 418 11.82 18.89 -9.91
CA GLN A 418 11.45 18.00 -8.81
C GLN A 418 11.15 16.57 -9.30
N GLN A 419 10.47 16.43 -10.45
CA GLN A 419 10.22 15.12 -11.05
C GLN A 419 11.52 14.40 -11.44
N LEU A 420 12.49 15.11 -12.03
CA LEU A 420 13.79 14.52 -12.35
C LEU A 420 14.58 14.15 -11.09
N SER A 421 14.53 14.99 -10.04
CA SER A 421 15.16 14.69 -8.75
C SER A 421 14.62 13.40 -8.14
N PHE A 422 13.30 13.19 -8.19
CA PHE A 422 12.67 11.94 -7.76
C PHE A 422 13.19 10.72 -8.55
N TYR A 423 13.32 10.83 -9.89
CA TYR A 423 13.88 9.74 -10.69
C TYR A 423 15.36 9.46 -10.41
N VAL A 424 16.15 10.48 -10.08
CA VAL A 424 17.55 10.33 -9.65
C VAL A 424 17.63 9.58 -8.32
N GLU A 425 16.79 9.94 -7.35
CA GLU A 425 16.69 9.24 -6.07
C GLU A 425 16.25 7.78 -6.27
N ALA A 426 15.18 7.56 -7.05
CA ALA A 426 14.67 6.22 -7.36
C ALA A 426 15.71 5.33 -8.04
N ARG A 427 16.51 5.88 -8.98
CA ARG A 427 17.62 5.15 -9.61
C ARG A 427 18.67 4.70 -8.59
N SER A 428 19.03 5.58 -7.65
CA SER A 428 20.02 5.28 -6.61
C SER A 428 19.51 4.22 -5.64
N MET A 429 18.20 4.23 -5.35
CA MET A 429 17.58 3.34 -4.38
C MET A 429 17.26 1.95 -4.94
N PHE A 430 16.88 1.85 -6.22
CA PHE A 430 16.40 0.61 -6.86
C PHE A 430 17.38 0.03 -7.89
N CYS A 431 18.68 0.21 -7.66
CA CYS A 431 19.72 -0.11 -8.65
C CYS A 431 19.81 -1.59 -9.04
N ASN A 432 19.34 -2.51 -8.19
CA ASN A 432 19.44 -3.95 -8.43
C ASN A 432 18.28 -4.53 -9.25
N LEU A 433 17.24 -3.73 -9.53
CA LEU A 433 16.07 -4.15 -10.29
C LEU A 433 16.07 -3.54 -11.69
N GLU A 434 16.60 -4.28 -12.66
CA GLU A 434 16.64 -3.83 -14.06
C GLU A 434 15.30 -3.37 -14.64
N PRO A 435 14.15 -4.05 -14.39
CA PRO A 435 12.87 -3.57 -14.93
C PRO A 435 12.45 -2.20 -14.37
N VAL A 436 12.94 -1.81 -13.18
CA VAL A 436 12.73 -0.48 -12.61
C VAL A 436 13.61 0.54 -13.34
N LEU A 437 14.88 0.22 -13.58
CA LEU A 437 15.79 1.09 -14.34
C LEU A 437 15.28 1.36 -15.76
N VAL A 438 14.76 0.33 -16.44
CA VAL A 438 14.15 0.47 -17.78
C VAL A 438 12.94 1.43 -17.72
N GLN A 439 12.06 1.26 -16.73
CA GLN A 439 10.91 2.14 -16.54
C GLN A 439 11.34 3.58 -16.24
N LEU A 440 12.39 3.79 -15.43
CA LEU A 440 12.94 5.12 -15.15
C LEU A 440 13.48 5.80 -16.42
N ILE A 441 14.20 5.08 -17.28
CA ILE A 441 14.70 5.60 -18.57
C ILE A 441 13.52 6.04 -19.45
N HIS A 442 12.49 5.21 -19.59
CA HIS A 442 11.29 5.59 -20.34
C HIS A 442 10.57 6.81 -19.74
N SER A 443 10.48 6.88 -18.41
CA SER A 443 9.82 8.00 -17.71
C SER A 443 10.60 9.30 -17.88
N VAL A 444 11.93 9.26 -17.87
CA VAL A 444 12.80 10.42 -18.13
C VAL A 444 12.75 10.85 -19.59
N ASN A 445 12.72 9.89 -20.53
CA ASN A 445 12.50 10.19 -21.95
C ASN A 445 11.14 10.85 -22.19
N GLN A 446 10.10 10.38 -21.52
CA GLN A 446 8.77 11.00 -21.55
C GLN A 446 8.81 12.42 -20.95
N LEU A 447 9.51 12.64 -19.83
CA LEU A 447 9.68 13.95 -19.20
C LEU A 447 10.37 14.96 -20.15
N ALA A 448 11.39 14.51 -20.88
CA ALA A 448 12.04 15.33 -21.92
C ALA A 448 11.07 15.70 -23.05
N MET A 449 10.28 14.74 -23.54
CA MET A 449 9.27 14.97 -24.58
C MET A 449 8.11 15.85 -24.09
N GLU A 450 7.72 15.75 -22.84
CA GLU A 450 6.72 16.63 -22.23
C GLU A 450 7.24 18.07 -22.10
N THR A 451 8.51 18.23 -21.73
CA THR A 451 9.19 19.54 -21.75
C THR A 451 9.16 20.14 -23.15
N ARG A 452 9.47 19.34 -24.19
CA ARG A 452 9.35 19.75 -25.60
C ARG A 452 7.94 20.19 -25.96
N ARG A 453 6.92 19.43 -25.54
CA ARG A 453 5.50 19.71 -25.80
C ARG A 453 5.09 21.05 -25.20
N VAL A 454 5.47 21.32 -23.95
CA VAL A 454 5.18 22.59 -23.27
C VAL A 454 5.88 23.76 -23.96
N MET A 455 7.13 23.57 -24.39
CA MET A 455 7.93 24.60 -25.05
C MET A 455 7.68 24.71 -26.57
N LYS A 456 6.81 23.86 -27.15
CA LYS A 456 6.56 23.75 -28.61
C LYS A 456 7.86 23.64 -29.42
N GLY A 457 8.85 22.91 -28.87
CA GLY A 457 10.18 22.74 -29.46
C GLY A 457 11.08 23.98 -29.44
N ASN A 458 10.71 25.07 -28.77
CA ASN A 458 11.56 26.25 -28.58
C ASN A 458 12.12 26.28 -27.15
N HIS A 459 13.26 25.62 -26.94
CA HIS A 459 13.85 25.54 -25.61
C HIS A 459 14.56 26.86 -25.23
N SER A 460 14.30 27.35 -24.02
CA SER A 460 15.15 28.36 -23.36
C SER A 460 16.48 27.74 -22.92
N ARG A 461 17.47 28.57 -22.56
CA ARG A 461 18.75 28.09 -22.01
C ARG A 461 18.56 27.15 -20.82
N LYS A 462 17.60 27.44 -19.94
CA LYS A 462 17.26 26.62 -18.77
C LYS A 462 16.65 25.28 -19.19
N THR A 463 15.63 25.29 -20.04
CA THR A 463 14.97 24.04 -20.47
C THR A 463 15.85 23.17 -21.36
N ALA A 464 16.74 23.77 -22.15
CA ALA A 464 17.73 23.01 -22.92
C ALA A 464 18.76 22.32 -22.01
N ALA A 465 19.21 23.01 -20.95
CA ALA A 465 20.08 22.40 -19.93
C ALA A 465 19.37 21.27 -19.19
N PHE A 466 18.09 21.45 -18.85
CA PHE A 466 17.26 20.43 -18.24
C PHE A 466 17.12 19.18 -19.13
N VAL A 467 16.77 19.35 -20.41
CA VAL A 467 16.65 18.21 -21.33
C VAL A 467 18.01 17.51 -21.51
N ARG A 468 19.12 18.24 -21.56
CA ARG A 468 20.45 17.63 -21.55
C ARG A 468 20.71 16.83 -20.27
N ALA A 469 20.21 17.25 -19.11
CA ALA A 469 20.30 16.48 -17.87
C ALA A 469 19.46 15.20 -17.93
N CYS A 470 18.24 15.24 -18.47
CA CYS A 470 17.43 14.03 -18.72
C CYS A 470 18.15 13.04 -19.66
N VAL A 471 18.70 13.55 -20.75
CA VAL A 471 19.44 12.76 -21.73
C VAL A 471 20.71 12.16 -21.10
N ALA A 472 21.45 12.94 -20.29
CA ALA A 472 22.60 12.44 -19.55
C ALA A 472 22.22 11.34 -18.56
N PHE A 473 21.11 11.49 -17.83
CA PHE A 473 20.57 10.45 -16.95
C PHE A 473 20.33 9.14 -17.69
N CYS A 474 19.70 9.18 -18.87
CA CYS A 474 19.48 7.98 -19.69
C CYS A 474 20.82 7.37 -20.11
N PHE A 475 21.78 8.18 -20.56
CA PHE A 475 23.08 7.72 -21.06
C PHE A 475 23.89 6.96 -20.01
N ILE A 476 23.86 7.42 -18.75
CA ILE A 476 24.60 6.76 -17.66
C ILE A 476 23.85 5.60 -17.00
N THR A 477 22.53 5.50 -17.20
CA THR A 477 21.71 4.40 -16.65
C THR A 477 21.70 3.18 -17.58
N ILE A 478 21.68 3.36 -18.90
CA ILE A 478 21.61 2.24 -19.86
C ILE A 478 22.76 1.23 -19.71
N PRO A 479 24.04 1.63 -19.50
CA PRO A 479 25.13 0.67 -19.30
C PRO A 479 24.95 -0.27 -18.10
N SER A 480 24.11 0.09 -17.13
CA SER A 480 23.86 -0.71 -15.92
C SER A 480 22.96 -1.93 -16.16
N LEU A 481 22.36 -2.06 -17.35
CA LEU A 481 21.48 -3.18 -17.70
C LEU A 481 22.27 -4.38 -18.24
N SER A 482 21.88 -5.61 -17.92
CA SER A 482 22.54 -6.80 -18.46
C SER A 482 22.11 -7.13 -19.89
N SER A 483 20.83 -6.93 -20.22
CA SER A 483 20.29 -7.26 -21.54
C SER A 483 20.80 -6.33 -22.64
N ILE A 484 21.58 -6.89 -23.57
CA ILE A 484 22.15 -6.16 -24.73
C ILE A 484 21.06 -5.61 -25.64
N PHE A 485 20.00 -6.39 -25.92
CA PHE A 485 18.88 -5.92 -26.74
C PHE A 485 18.08 -4.79 -26.09
N THR A 486 17.91 -4.85 -24.77
CA THR A 486 17.28 -3.76 -24.02
C THR A 486 18.15 -2.50 -24.12
N ARG A 487 19.47 -2.63 -23.96
CA ARG A 487 20.43 -1.52 -24.11
C ARG A 487 20.39 -0.92 -25.51
N LEU A 488 20.45 -1.73 -26.57
CA LEU A 488 20.37 -1.28 -27.97
C LEU A 488 19.11 -0.46 -28.22
N ASN A 489 17.94 -1.02 -27.86
CA ASN A 489 16.66 -0.34 -28.02
C ASN A 489 16.60 0.97 -27.22
N LEU A 490 17.05 0.98 -25.97
CA LEU A 490 17.04 2.20 -25.14
C LEU A 490 18.02 3.25 -25.64
N TYR A 491 19.18 2.86 -26.17
CA TYR A 491 20.09 3.81 -26.80
C TYR A 491 19.45 4.47 -28.02
N LEU A 492 18.78 3.69 -28.87
CA LEU A 492 18.08 4.21 -30.05
C LEU A 492 16.94 5.15 -29.67
N HIS A 493 16.04 4.73 -28.77
CA HIS A 493 14.90 5.55 -28.34
C HIS A 493 15.36 6.84 -27.64
N SER A 494 16.36 6.77 -26.76
CA SER A 494 16.88 7.95 -26.07
C SER A 494 17.62 8.88 -27.04
N GLY A 495 18.31 8.33 -28.06
CA GLY A 495 18.91 9.10 -29.15
C GLY A 495 17.87 9.82 -30.01
N GLN A 496 16.75 9.17 -30.34
CA GLN A 496 15.62 9.78 -31.04
C GLN A 496 14.98 10.92 -30.22
N VAL A 497 14.82 10.74 -28.91
CA VAL A 497 14.33 11.80 -28.01
C VAL A 497 15.32 12.96 -27.93
N ALA A 498 16.62 12.69 -27.86
CA ALA A 498 17.65 13.73 -27.88
C ALA A 498 17.63 14.51 -29.21
N LEU A 499 17.47 13.82 -30.34
CA LEU A 499 17.34 14.43 -31.67
C LEU A 499 16.10 15.33 -31.74
N ALA A 500 14.94 14.86 -31.31
CA ALA A 500 13.70 15.63 -31.28
C ALA A 500 13.80 16.91 -30.42
N ASN A 501 14.69 16.92 -29.42
CA ASN A 501 14.94 18.07 -28.54
C ASN A 501 16.16 18.93 -28.98
N GLN A 502 16.67 18.76 -30.20
CA GLN A 502 17.81 19.52 -30.74
C GLN A 502 19.13 19.30 -29.98
N CYS A 503 19.27 18.18 -29.26
CA CYS A 503 20.50 17.80 -28.55
C CYS A 503 21.40 16.94 -29.44
N LEU A 504 21.87 17.49 -30.57
CA LEU A 504 22.56 16.73 -31.63
C LEU A 504 23.81 15.99 -31.14
N SER A 505 24.67 16.66 -30.37
CA SER A 505 25.89 16.05 -29.82
C SER A 505 25.61 14.85 -28.91
N GLN A 506 24.53 14.92 -28.13
CA GLN A 506 24.13 13.83 -27.25
C GLN A 506 23.52 12.69 -28.07
N ALA A 507 22.64 13.01 -29.02
CA ALA A 507 22.05 12.03 -29.93
C ALA A 507 23.13 11.22 -30.68
N ASP A 508 24.15 11.89 -31.20
CA ASP A 508 25.31 11.24 -31.82
C ASP A 508 26.06 10.30 -30.86
N ALA A 509 26.24 10.68 -29.60
CA ALA A 509 26.82 9.80 -28.58
C ALA A 509 25.97 8.55 -28.33
N PHE A 510 24.63 8.67 -28.29
CA PHE A 510 23.72 7.52 -28.18
C PHE A 510 23.84 6.57 -29.38
N PHE A 511 23.87 7.12 -30.60
CA PHE A 511 23.99 6.32 -31.81
C PHE A 511 25.36 5.64 -31.91
N LYS A 512 26.45 6.33 -31.56
CA LYS A 512 27.79 5.72 -31.47
C LYS A 512 27.84 4.59 -30.45
N ALA A 513 27.25 4.78 -29.27
CA ALA A 513 27.16 3.74 -28.25
C ALA A 513 26.35 2.52 -28.74
N ALA A 514 25.25 2.75 -29.47
CA ALA A 514 24.47 1.69 -30.09
C ALA A 514 25.29 0.93 -31.15
N VAL A 515 26.00 1.64 -32.05
CA VAL A 515 26.89 1.03 -33.06
C VAL A 515 27.97 0.18 -32.40
N SER A 516 28.62 0.68 -31.33
CA SER A 516 29.66 -0.07 -30.62
C SER A 516 29.15 -1.32 -29.89
N LEU A 517 27.85 -1.38 -29.60
CA LEU A 517 27.24 -2.49 -28.87
C LEU A 517 26.76 -3.63 -29.79
N VAL A 518 26.50 -3.35 -31.07
CA VAL A 518 26.07 -4.37 -32.05
C VAL A 518 27.02 -5.59 -32.16
N PRO A 519 28.36 -5.46 -32.15
CA PRO A 519 29.26 -6.61 -32.19
C PRO A 519 29.13 -7.54 -30.97
N GLU A 520 28.67 -7.02 -29.83
CA GLU A 520 28.53 -7.77 -28.58
C GLU A 520 27.25 -8.63 -28.53
N VAL A 521 26.38 -8.53 -29.54
CA VAL A 521 25.12 -9.28 -29.59
C VAL A 521 25.38 -10.80 -29.62
N PRO A 522 24.81 -11.58 -28.68
CA PRO A 522 25.03 -13.01 -28.62
C PRO A 522 24.25 -13.72 -29.71
N LYS A 523 24.85 -14.75 -30.34
CA LYS A 523 24.23 -15.51 -31.44
C LYS A 523 22.86 -16.09 -31.08
N MET A 524 22.73 -16.62 -29.87
CA MET A 524 21.51 -17.24 -29.36
C MET A 524 21.03 -16.54 -28.10
N ILE A 525 19.72 -16.32 -28.00
CA ILE A 525 19.06 -15.67 -26.87
C ILE A 525 18.01 -16.63 -26.31
N SER A 526 17.91 -16.72 -24.98
CA SER A 526 16.80 -17.44 -24.34
C SER A 526 15.56 -16.54 -24.31
N VAL A 527 14.52 -16.92 -25.07
CA VAL A 527 13.20 -16.27 -25.06
C VAL A 527 12.18 -17.31 -24.59
N ASP A 528 11.53 -17.05 -23.45
CA ASP A 528 10.59 -17.97 -22.79
C ASP A 528 11.16 -19.39 -22.53
N GLY A 529 12.44 -19.45 -22.16
CA GLY A 529 13.16 -20.71 -21.89
C GLY A 529 13.58 -21.48 -23.15
N LYS A 530 13.34 -20.95 -24.36
CA LYS A 530 13.80 -21.52 -25.61
C LYS A 530 14.91 -20.67 -26.22
N MET A 531 16.00 -21.32 -26.60
CA MET A 531 17.09 -20.66 -27.32
C MET A 531 16.63 -20.37 -28.75
N ARG A 532 16.63 -19.08 -29.13
CA ARG A 532 16.32 -18.60 -30.48
C ARG A 532 17.51 -17.84 -31.06
N PRO A 533 17.70 -17.87 -32.38
CA PRO A 533 18.70 -17.06 -33.05
C PRO A 533 18.41 -15.56 -32.85
N SER A 534 19.46 -14.80 -32.59
CA SER A 534 19.42 -13.35 -32.35
C SER A 534 19.24 -12.53 -33.62
N ASP A 535 19.55 -13.10 -34.78
CA ASP A 535 19.62 -12.43 -36.07
C ASP A 535 18.32 -11.71 -36.44
N ALA A 536 17.15 -12.32 -36.14
CA ALA A 536 15.85 -11.72 -36.40
C ALA A 536 15.58 -10.46 -35.55
N PHE A 537 15.98 -10.48 -34.28
CA PHE A 537 15.85 -9.33 -33.37
C PHE A 537 16.83 -8.23 -33.74
N LEU A 538 18.05 -8.60 -34.15
CA LEU A 538 19.05 -7.65 -34.61
C LEU A 538 18.61 -7.00 -35.94
N LEU A 539 18.04 -7.78 -36.86
CA LEU A 539 17.46 -7.28 -38.10
C LEU A 539 16.38 -6.21 -37.82
N GLU A 540 15.42 -6.49 -36.93
CA GLU A 540 14.36 -5.53 -36.57
C GLU A 540 14.95 -4.23 -35.99
N PHE A 541 15.88 -4.35 -35.05
CA PHE A 541 16.58 -3.20 -34.47
C PHE A 541 17.31 -2.37 -35.53
N LEU A 542 18.09 -3.02 -36.40
CA LEU A 542 18.87 -2.35 -37.44
C LEU A 542 17.96 -1.67 -38.46
N CYS A 543 16.82 -2.26 -38.83
CA CYS A 543 15.85 -1.61 -39.70
C CYS A 543 15.33 -0.30 -39.10
N ASN A 544 14.98 -0.32 -37.81
CA ASN A 544 14.58 0.89 -37.09
C ASN A 544 15.74 1.91 -37.02
N PHE A 545 16.95 1.45 -36.76
CA PHE A 545 18.12 2.32 -36.69
C PHE A 545 18.43 2.98 -38.05
N PHE A 546 18.38 2.24 -39.15
CA PHE A 546 18.54 2.80 -40.50
C PHE A 546 17.50 3.86 -40.82
N SER A 547 16.23 3.64 -40.43
CA SER A 547 15.21 4.69 -40.58
C SER A 547 15.59 5.94 -39.79
N THR A 548 16.08 5.78 -38.55
CA THR A 548 16.51 6.94 -37.76
C THR A 548 17.67 7.67 -38.42
N LEU A 549 18.65 6.95 -38.97
CA LEU A 549 19.83 7.53 -39.63
C LEU A 549 19.50 8.38 -40.87
N LEU A 550 18.34 8.19 -41.52
CA LEU A 550 17.91 9.04 -42.63
C LEU A 550 17.82 10.52 -42.23
N VAL A 551 17.28 10.79 -41.04
CA VAL A 551 17.03 12.16 -40.56
C VAL A 551 18.13 12.70 -39.64
N VAL A 552 19.14 11.90 -39.34
CA VAL A 552 20.27 12.32 -38.51
C VAL A 552 21.25 13.13 -39.36
N PRO A 553 21.58 14.36 -38.95
CA PRO A 553 22.60 15.15 -39.65
C PRO A 553 23.98 14.52 -39.52
N ASP A 554 24.77 14.56 -40.59
CA ASP A 554 26.17 14.17 -40.56
C ASP A 554 27.00 15.14 -39.69
N HIS A 555 28.00 14.59 -39.02
CA HIS A 555 28.89 15.37 -38.18
C HIS A 555 29.84 16.23 -39.06
N PRO A 556 29.94 17.56 -38.84
CA PRO A 556 30.73 18.46 -39.70
C PRO A 556 32.20 18.04 -39.89
N GLU A 557 32.79 17.44 -38.85
CA GLU A 557 34.22 17.07 -38.81
C GLU A 557 34.53 15.61 -39.16
N GLN A 558 33.55 14.70 -39.23
CA GLN A 558 33.79 13.24 -39.37
C GLN A 558 33.54 12.70 -40.79
N GLY A 559 33.26 13.60 -41.73
CA GLY A 559 32.92 13.26 -43.09
C GLY A 559 31.48 12.76 -43.25
N VAL A 560 31.05 12.68 -44.50
CA VAL A 560 29.68 12.28 -44.86
C VAL A 560 29.41 10.81 -44.56
N LEU A 561 28.19 10.49 -44.18
CA LEU A 561 27.69 9.14 -43.90
C LEU A 561 28.49 8.41 -42.80
N PHE A 562 29.10 9.13 -41.85
CA PHE A 562 29.98 8.55 -40.83
C PHE A 562 29.30 7.42 -40.04
N LEU A 563 28.09 7.65 -39.51
CA LEU A 563 27.35 6.65 -38.73
C LEU A 563 26.92 5.45 -39.59
N VAL A 564 26.52 5.68 -40.83
CA VAL A 564 26.14 4.61 -41.78
C VAL A 564 27.36 3.73 -42.09
N ARG A 565 28.53 4.34 -42.32
CA ARG A 565 29.79 3.62 -42.54
C ARG A 565 30.22 2.84 -41.30
N GLY A 566 30.16 3.47 -40.12
CA GLY A 566 30.46 2.82 -38.85
C GLY A 566 29.59 1.59 -38.62
N LEU A 567 28.28 1.71 -38.86
CA LEU A 567 27.34 0.60 -38.72
C LEU A 567 27.59 -0.51 -39.75
N LEU A 568 27.89 -0.16 -41.01
CA LEU A 568 28.24 -1.14 -42.04
C LEU A 568 29.52 -1.93 -41.73
N ASN A 569 30.55 -1.27 -41.23
CA ASN A 569 31.80 -1.92 -40.81
C ASN A 569 31.52 -2.94 -39.69
N VAL A 570 30.73 -2.54 -38.70
CA VAL A 570 30.33 -3.43 -37.59
C VAL A 570 29.50 -4.62 -38.08
N ILE A 571 28.56 -4.42 -39.02
CA ILE A 571 27.75 -5.49 -39.61
C ILE A 571 28.61 -6.45 -40.44
N GLN A 572 29.66 -5.94 -41.08
CA GLN A 572 30.59 -6.75 -41.86
C GLN A 572 31.40 -7.69 -40.96
N ASP A 573 31.87 -7.18 -39.81
CA ASP A 573 32.65 -7.92 -38.83
C ASP A 573 31.80 -8.86 -37.94
N TYR A 574 30.47 -8.64 -37.89
CA TYR A 574 29.56 -9.50 -37.15
C TYR A 574 29.45 -10.92 -37.76
N THR A 575 29.49 -11.93 -36.90
CA THR A 575 29.42 -13.34 -37.31
C THR A 575 27.98 -13.86 -37.36
N TRP A 576 27.37 -13.74 -38.55
CA TRP A 576 26.04 -14.24 -38.88
C TRP A 576 25.95 -15.78 -38.86
N GLU A 577 24.75 -16.34 -38.69
CA GLU A 577 24.56 -17.78 -38.87
C GLU A 577 24.72 -18.22 -40.32
N ASP A 578 25.41 -19.34 -40.56
CA ASP A 578 25.74 -19.83 -41.91
C ASP A 578 24.49 -20.10 -42.78
N ASN A 579 23.35 -20.42 -42.15
CA ASN A 579 22.08 -20.69 -42.82
C ASN A 579 21.13 -19.49 -42.87
N SER A 580 21.55 -18.30 -42.41
CA SER A 580 20.73 -17.10 -42.41
C SER A 580 20.93 -16.24 -43.66
N ASP A 581 19.83 -15.70 -44.18
CA ASP A 581 19.84 -14.71 -45.26
C ASP A 581 19.74 -13.26 -44.71
N ASP A 582 19.74 -13.09 -43.38
CA ASP A 582 19.46 -11.80 -42.73
C ASP A 582 20.54 -10.76 -43.01
N LYS A 583 21.80 -11.18 -43.19
CA LYS A 583 22.90 -10.29 -43.63
C LYS A 583 22.58 -9.62 -44.98
N VAL A 584 22.06 -10.39 -45.94
CA VAL A 584 21.67 -9.85 -47.26
C VAL A 584 20.45 -8.96 -47.16
N ARG A 585 19.48 -9.31 -46.29
CA ARG A 585 18.31 -8.45 -46.03
C ARG A 585 18.73 -7.09 -45.44
N ILE A 586 19.68 -7.07 -44.51
CA ILE A 586 20.25 -5.85 -43.95
C ILE A 586 20.93 -5.02 -45.02
N TYR A 587 21.81 -5.61 -45.83
CA TYR A 587 22.45 -4.90 -46.94
C TYR A 587 21.42 -4.36 -47.95
N THR A 588 20.34 -5.09 -48.20
CA THR A 588 19.25 -4.62 -49.05
C THR A 588 18.53 -3.42 -48.43
N ASN A 589 18.27 -3.43 -47.13
CA ASN A 589 17.66 -2.31 -46.41
C ASN A 589 18.59 -1.09 -46.35
N VAL A 590 19.91 -1.30 -46.29
CA VAL A 590 20.89 -0.22 -46.45
C VAL A 590 20.78 0.39 -47.84
N LEU A 591 20.60 -0.39 -48.91
CA LEU A 591 20.36 0.17 -50.24
C LEU A 591 19.06 0.99 -50.31
N HIS A 592 18.02 0.59 -49.58
CA HIS A 592 16.79 1.41 -49.46
C HIS A 592 17.08 2.74 -48.77
N LEU A 593 17.87 2.73 -47.68
CA LEU A 593 18.30 3.94 -46.98
C LEU A 593 19.13 4.85 -47.89
N LEU A 594 20.15 4.30 -48.56
CA LEU A 594 21.01 5.05 -49.47
C LEU A 594 20.23 5.64 -50.64
N SER A 595 19.25 4.90 -51.18
CA SER A 595 18.33 5.43 -52.19
C SER A 595 17.41 6.53 -51.66
N ALA A 596 17.00 6.48 -50.39
CA ALA A 596 16.25 7.58 -49.79
C ALA A 596 17.14 8.82 -49.60
N MET A 597 18.42 8.62 -49.24
CA MET A 597 19.42 9.68 -49.07
C MET A 597 19.80 10.40 -50.37
N THR A 598 19.51 9.85 -51.55
CA THR A 598 19.75 10.55 -52.83
C THR A 598 18.63 11.52 -53.21
N GLN A 599 17.50 11.50 -52.50
CA GLN A 599 16.39 12.40 -52.79
C GLN A 599 16.73 13.84 -52.38
N GLU A 600 16.26 14.82 -53.16
CA GLU A 600 16.46 16.25 -52.87
C GLU A 600 15.74 16.70 -51.58
N ALA A 601 14.66 16.00 -51.22
CA ALA A 601 13.93 16.18 -49.97
C ALA A 601 13.50 14.81 -49.42
N PHE A 602 13.71 14.57 -48.13
CA PHE A 602 13.34 13.32 -47.48
C PHE A 602 11.84 13.21 -47.21
N ILE A 603 11.36 11.97 -47.04
CA ILE A 603 9.93 11.64 -46.83
C ILE A 603 9.41 12.17 -45.49
N TYR A 604 10.29 12.27 -44.49
CA TYR A 604 9.96 12.83 -43.18
C TYR A 604 11.17 13.54 -42.58
N HIS A 605 10.90 14.45 -41.66
CA HIS A 605 11.89 15.27 -40.97
C HIS A 605 11.60 15.35 -39.49
N VAL A 606 12.63 15.69 -38.73
CA VAL A 606 12.48 16.05 -37.33
C VAL A 606 12.35 17.57 -37.24
N ASP A 607 11.26 18.05 -36.62
CA ASP A 607 11.00 19.47 -36.46
C ASP A 607 12.20 20.20 -35.81
N LYS A 608 12.72 21.22 -36.52
CA LYS A 608 13.88 22.06 -36.17
C LYS A 608 15.23 21.35 -36.15
N VAL A 609 15.36 20.24 -36.87
CA VAL A 609 16.66 19.61 -37.13
C VAL A 609 16.85 19.56 -38.64
N ASP A 610 17.95 20.16 -39.11
CA ASP A 610 18.33 20.08 -40.52
C ASP A 610 18.92 18.69 -40.79
N SER A 611 18.23 17.90 -41.60
CA SER A 611 18.69 16.57 -42.04
C SER A 611 19.62 16.70 -43.26
N ASN A 612 20.21 15.58 -43.68
CA ASN A 612 21.20 15.56 -44.77
C ASN A 612 20.68 16.04 -46.13
N ASP A 613 19.37 16.02 -46.39
CA ASP A 613 18.78 16.63 -47.58
C ASP A 613 18.84 18.16 -47.54
N ALA A 614 18.64 18.80 -46.38
CA ALA A 614 18.85 20.23 -46.23
C ALA A 614 20.35 20.62 -46.31
N LEU A 615 21.24 19.74 -45.85
CA LEU A 615 22.69 19.99 -45.83
C LEU A 615 23.38 19.74 -47.17
N TYR A 616 22.99 18.67 -47.88
CA TYR A 616 23.68 18.18 -49.08
C TYR A 616 22.74 17.92 -50.28
N GLY A 617 21.44 18.24 -50.18
CA GLY A 617 20.44 17.89 -51.20
C GLY A 617 20.90 18.22 -52.62
N GLY A 618 21.02 17.18 -53.45
CA GLY A 618 21.45 17.30 -54.84
C GLY A 618 22.96 17.54 -55.08
N ASP A 619 23.80 17.56 -54.04
CA ASP A 619 25.24 17.74 -54.22
C ASP A 619 25.91 16.52 -54.88
N SER A 620 26.56 16.78 -56.01
CA SER A 620 27.30 15.79 -56.79
C SER A 620 28.36 15.01 -56.00
N LYS A 621 29.03 15.64 -55.01
CA LYS A 621 30.05 14.96 -54.20
C LYS A 621 29.42 14.00 -53.19
N PHE A 622 28.33 14.42 -52.55
CA PHE A 622 27.57 13.55 -51.64
C PHE A 622 26.96 12.35 -52.38
N LEU A 623 26.35 12.58 -53.55
CA LEU A 623 25.85 11.51 -54.41
C LEU A 623 26.94 10.55 -54.87
N ALA A 624 28.16 11.04 -55.14
CA ALA A 624 29.30 10.18 -55.49
C ALA A 624 29.70 9.25 -54.32
N GLU A 625 29.70 9.76 -53.08
CA GLU A 625 29.99 8.95 -51.89
C GLU A 625 28.87 7.93 -51.59
N ILE A 626 27.60 8.28 -51.79
CA ILE A 626 26.47 7.34 -51.71
C ILE A 626 26.62 6.23 -52.76
N ASN A 627 26.96 6.58 -54.01
CA ASN A 627 27.14 5.61 -55.09
C ASN A 627 28.29 4.64 -54.78
N LYS A 628 29.43 5.14 -54.29
CA LYS A 628 30.57 4.31 -53.88
C LYS A 628 30.19 3.31 -52.77
N LEU A 629 29.40 3.75 -51.79
CA LEU A 629 28.92 2.87 -50.73
C LEU A 629 27.91 1.85 -51.27
N SER A 630 27.02 2.27 -52.18
CA SER A 630 26.06 1.40 -52.85
C SER A 630 26.75 0.32 -53.67
N GLU A 631 27.79 0.66 -54.44
CA GLU A 631 28.61 -0.32 -55.19
C GLU A 631 29.24 -1.36 -54.26
N THR A 632 29.76 -0.92 -53.12
CA THR A 632 30.34 -1.82 -52.10
C THR A 632 29.28 -2.80 -51.57
N VAL A 633 28.10 -2.31 -51.19
CA VAL A 633 27.01 -3.11 -50.64
C VAL A 633 26.45 -4.07 -51.71
N VAL A 634 26.28 -3.62 -52.95
CA VAL A 634 25.87 -4.47 -54.08
C VAL A 634 26.88 -5.59 -54.32
N SER A 635 28.19 -5.31 -54.26
CA SER A 635 29.22 -6.34 -54.38
C SER A 635 29.07 -7.42 -53.30
N GLN A 636 28.85 -7.02 -52.04
CA GLN A 636 28.65 -7.97 -50.93
C GLN A 636 27.43 -8.87 -51.14
N ILE A 637 26.31 -8.31 -51.62
CA ILE A 637 25.10 -9.10 -51.96
C ILE A 637 25.39 -10.09 -53.09
N LEU A 638 26.09 -9.66 -54.13
CA LEU A 638 26.43 -10.52 -55.27
C LEU A 638 27.41 -11.62 -54.88
N ASP A 639 28.37 -11.35 -54.01
CA ASP A 639 29.31 -12.36 -53.52
C ASP A 639 28.60 -13.42 -52.68
N HIS A 640 27.63 -13.03 -51.85
CA HIS A 640 26.77 -14.00 -51.14
C HIS A 640 25.94 -14.85 -52.11
N LEU A 641 25.33 -14.26 -53.15
CA LEU A 641 24.60 -15.02 -54.18
C LEU A 641 25.51 -16.00 -54.94
N LYS A 642 26.78 -15.66 -55.18
CA LYS A 642 27.77 -16.58 -55.77
C LYS A 642 28.08 -17.74 -54.83
N THR A 643 28.23 -17.48 -53.53
CA THR A 643 28.47 -18.52 -52.51
C THR A 643 27.31 -19.52 -52.45
N LEU A 644 26.06 -19.04 -52.39
CA LEU A 644 24.88 -19.91 -52.42
C LEU A 644 24.81 -20.78 -53.69
N GLY A 645 25.29 -20.24 -54.82
CA GLY A 645 25.40 -21.00 -56.07
C GLY A 645 26.45 -22.11 -56.02
N LYS A 646 27.56 -21.91 -55.28
CA LYS A 646 28.61 -22.92 -55.07
C LYS A 646 28.18 -24.02 -54.09
N GLU A 647 27.37 -23.66 -53.09
CA GLU A 647 26.85 -24.58 -52.06
C GLU A 647 25.59 -25.35 -52.51
N GLU A 648 25.19 -25.22 -53.78
CA GLU A 648 23.98 -25.84 -54.35
C GLU A 648 22.67 -25.50 -53.61
N THR A 649 22.62 -24.41 -52.85
CA THR A 649 21.41 -23.91 -52.16
C THR A 649 20.52 -23.08 -53.12
N LEU A 650 20.24 -23.65 -54.29
CA LEU A 650 19.65 -22.99 -55.46
C LEU A 650 18.28 -22.36 -55.21
N LYS A 651 17.50 -22.92 -54.27
CA LYS A 651 16.19 -22.36 -53.88
C LYS A 651 16.33 -21.01 -53.15
N ARG A 652 17.27 -20.90 -52.20
CA ARG A 652 17.56 -19.65 -51.48
C ARG A 652 18.16 -18.60 -52.42
N GLN A 653 19.09 -19.03 -53.26
CA GLN A 653 19.69 -18.18 -54.31
C GLN A 653 18.62 -17.57 -55.23
N SER A 654 17.67 -18.38 -55.69
CA SER A 654 16.57 -17.93 -56.56
C SER A 654 15.66 -16.91 -55.87
N GLN A 655 15.30 -17.15 -54.60
CA GLN A 655 14.47 -16.24 -53.81
C GLN A 655 15.16 -14.91 -53.53
N LEU A 656 16.44 -14.93 -53.14
CA LEU A 656 17.22 -13.72 -52.89
C LEU A 656 17.52 -12.93 -54.16
N ALA A 657 17.80 -13.61 -55.28
CA ALA A 657 17.99 -12.94 -56.57
C ALA A 657 16.72 -12.19 -56.99
N LEU A 658 15.54 -12.79 -56.80
CA LEU A 658 14.26 -12.13 -57.07
C LEU A 658 13.98 -10.98 -56.10
N TYR A 659 14.30 -11.14 -54.82
CA TYR A 659 14.15 -10.08 -53.81
C TYR A 659 15.04 -8.87 -54.12
N PHE A 660 16.30 -9.11 -54.47
CA PHE A 660 17.25 -8.07 -54.84
C PHE A 660 16.87 -7.40 -56.17
N PHE A 661 16.39 -8.16 -57.15
CA PHE A 661 15.79 -7.61 -58.38
C PHE A 661 14.65 -6.64 -58.07
N ASN A 662 13.71 -7.04 -57.21
CA ASN A 662 12.58 -6.18 -56.83
C ASN A 662 13.05 -4.90 -56.11
N THR A 663 14.14 -4.97 -55.33
CA THR A 663 14.74 -3.79 -54.71
C THR A 663 15.32 -2.83 -55.75
N ILE A 664 16.12 -3.33 -56.70
CA ILE A 664 16.66 -2.49 -57.78
C ILE A 664 15.52 -1.90 -58.63
N LEU A 665 14.47 -2.68 -58.86
CA LEU A 665 13.29 -2.23 -59.61
C LEU A 665 12.56 -1.07 -58.91
N ALA A 666 12.50 -1.10 -57.57
CA ALA A 666 11.80 -0.09 -56.79
C ALA A 666 12.63 1.18 -56.55
N HIS A 667 13.96 1.04 -56.38
CA HIS A 667 14.83 2.10 -55.85
C HIS A 667 16.00 2.49 -56.77
N GLY A 668 16.35 1.65 -57.74
CA GLY A 668 17.49 1.88 -58.63
C GLY A 668 17.16 2.72 -59.86
N ASP A 669 18.14 3.49 -60.35
CA ASP A 669 18.04 4.16 -61.65
C ASP A 669 18.39 3.19 -62.79
N LEU A 670 17.35 2.64 -63.41
CA LEU A 670 17.45 1.69 -64.52
C LEU A 670 17.77 2.32 -65.88
N ARG A 671 17.97 3.65 -65.93
CA ARG A 671 18.59 4.33 -67.08
C ARG A 671 20.09 4.05 -67.14
N ASN A 672 20.71 3.67 -66.02
CA ASN A 672 22.09 3.23 -65.99
C ASN A 672 22.22 1.82 -66.60
N ASN A 673 22.96 1.72 -67.70
CA ASN A 673 23.19 0.46 -68.43
C ASN A 673 23.75 -0.67 -67.54
N ARG A 674 24.60 -0.35 -66.56
CA ARG A 674 25.18 -1.38 -65.65
C ARG A 674 24.12 -1.96 -64.73
N LEU A 675 23.27 -1.13 -64.13
CA LEU A 675 22.17 -1.57 -63.26
C LEU A 675 21.09 -2.30 -64.06
N ASN A 676 20.76 -1.80 -65.26
CA ASN A 676 19.82 -2.46 -66.16
C ASN A 676 20.29 -3.88 -66.53
N GLN A 677 21.56 -4.03 -66.89
CA GLN A 677 22.15 -5.34 -67.17
C GLN A 677 22.15 -6.25 -65.93
N LEU A 678 22.46 -5.70 -64.74
CA LEU A 678 22.41 -6.44 -63.48
C LEU A 678 20.99 -6.96 -63.19
N SER A 679 19.96 -6.13 -63.38
CA SER A 679 18.56 -6.54 -63.20
C SER A 679 18.17 -7.69 -64.13
N VAL A 680 18.56 -7.65 -65.40
CA VAL A 680 18.32 -8.78 -66.33
C VAL A 680 19.06 -10.04 -65.86
N ASN A 681 20.30 -9.92 -65.41
CA ASN A 681 21.08 -11.05 -64.90
C ASN A 681 20.44 -11.68 -63.64
N LEU A 682 19.95 -10.86 -62.70
CA LEU A 682 19.27 -11.33 -61.48
C LEU A 682 17.94 -12.00 -61.78
N TRP A 683 17.17 -11.46 -62.73
CA TRP A 683 15.93 -12.09 -63.20
C TRP A 683 16.17 -13.47 -63.80
N ASN A 684 17.18 -13.59 -64.67
CA ASN A 684 17.57 -14.87 -65.25
C ASN A 684 18.11 -15.84 -64.20
N LEU A 685 18.90 -15.36 -63.23
CA LEU A 685 19.40 -16.16 -62.12
C LEU A 685 18.25 -16.70 -61.25
N ALA A 686 17.22 -15.90 -61.00
CA ALA A 686 16.04 -16.34 -60.26
C ALA A 686 15.32 -17.50 -60.98
N GLN A 687 15.20 -17.46 -62.31
CA GLN A 687 14.49 -18.48 -63.09
C GLN A 687 15.31 -19.72 -63.44
N LYS A 688 16.64 -19.62 -63.46
CA LYS A 688 17.58 -20.63 -63.99
C LYS A 688 17.32 -22.07 -63.55
N HIS A 689 16.85 -22.27 -62.33
CA HIS A 689 16.61 -23.59 -61.73
C HIS A 689 15.12 -23.85 -61.37
N GLY A 690 14.19 -23.03 -61.87
CA GLY A 690 12.74 -23.24 -61.70
C GLY A 690 12.18 -23.00 -60.29
N PHE A 691 13.01 -22.56 -59.33
CA PHE A 691 12.63 -22.32 -57.93
C PHE A 691 11.95 -20.97 -57.65
N ALA A 692 11.94 -20.05 -58.61
CA ALA A 692 11.30 -18.76 -58.44
C ALA A 692 9.77 -18.89 -58.38
N ASP A 693 9.14 -18.06 -57.56
CA ASP A 693 7.68 -18.01 -57.48
C ASP A 693 7.10 -17.35 -58.74
N THR A 694 6.57 -18.20 -59.63
CA THR A 694 5.98 -17.80 -60.91
C THR A 694 4.87 -16.76 -60.74
N LYS A 695 4.09 -16.82 -59.64
CA LYS A 695 3.01 -15.86 -59.38
C LYS A 695 3.56 -14.46 -59.11
N THR A 696 4.61 -14.36 -58.30
CA THR A 696 5.29 -13.09 -58.03
C THR A 696 5.95 -12.55 -59.29
N MET A 697 6.64 -13.39 -60.07
CA MET A 697 7.29 -12.94 -61.31
C MET A 697 6.30 -12.40 -62.36
N VAL A 698 5.17 -13.08 -62.57
CA VAL A 698 4.12 -12.59 -63.49
C VAL A 698 3.59 -11.23 -63.06
N LYS A 699 3.31 -11.05 -61.76
CA LYS A 699 2.86 -9.76 -61.21
C LYS A 699 3.91 -8.67 -61.34
N THR A 700 5.17 -8.98 -61.07
CA THR A 700 6.28 -8.02 -61.23
C THR A 700 6.43 -7.59 -62.68
N LEU A 701 6.34 -8.52 -63.64
CA LEU A 701 6.39 -8.19 -65.07
C LEU A 701 5.18 -7.36 -65.51
N GLU A 702 3.99 -7.65 -64.99
CA GLU A 702 2.79 -6.86 -65.24
C GLU A 702 2.94 -5.43 -64.68
N TYR A 703 3.50 -5.29 -63.49
CA TYR A 703 3.82 -4.00 -62.88
C TYR A 703 4.79 -3.19 -63.75
N ILE A 704 5.86 -3.81 -64.26
CA ILE A 704 6.81 -3.16 -65.18
C ILE A 704 6.10 -2.68 -66.45
N LYS A 705 5.27 -3.54 -67.06
CA LYS A 705 4.48 -3.20 -68.27
C LYS A 705 3.45 -2.09 -68.02
N ARG A 706 2.94 -1.96 -66.79
CA ARG A 706 2.04 -0.85 -66.40
C ARG A 706 2.84 0.44 -66.24
N ARG A 707 3.99 0.41 -65.57
CA ARG A 707 4.88 1.57 -65.39
C ARG A 707 5.48 2.08 -66.71
N SER A 708 5.77 1.18 -67.65
CA SER A 708 6.33 1.53 -68.97
C SER A 708 5.37 2.34 -69.86
N LYS A 709 4.08 2.41 -69.51
CA LYS A 709 3.09 3.26 -70.21
C LYS A 709 3.24 4.75 -69.88
N GLN A 710 4.02 5.10 -68.85
CA GLN A 710 4.29 6.49 -68.51
C GLN A 710 5.42 7.06 -69.40
N PRO A 711 5.28 8.28 -69.96
CA PRO A 711 6.25 8.85 -70.91
C PRO A 711 7.69 8.95 -70.37
N GLU A 712 7.85 9.27 -69.08
CA GLU A 712 9.14 9.46 -68.40
C GLU A 712 9.88 8.14 -68.06
N MET A 713 9.21 7.02 -68.31
CA MET A 713 9.58 5.67 -67.87
C MET A 713 9.85 4.73 -69.07
N SER A 714 10.21 5.28 -70.23
CA SER A 714 10.42 4.54 -71.49
C SER A 714 11.47 3.42 -71.40
N HIS A 715 12.47 3.55 -70.54
CA HIS A 715 13.49 2.54 -70.26
C HIS A 715 12.91 1.22 -69.70
N PHE A 716 11.71 1.25 -69.08
CA PHE A 716 11.01 0.03 -68.66
C PHE A 716 10.43 -0.78 -69.82
N THR A 717 10.18 -0.15 -70.98
CA THR A 717 9.71 -0.85 -72.19
C THR A 717 10.79 -1.77 -72.72
N ASP A 718 12.02 -1.27 -72.80
CA ASP A 718 13.19 -2.07 -73.21
C ASP A 718 13.50 -3.17 -72.19
N LEU A 719 13.44 -2.84 -70.89
CA LEU A 719 13.62 -3.83 -69.82
C LEU A 719 12.56 -4.95 -69.90
N ALA A 720 11.28 -4.64 -70.13
CA ALA A 720 10.22 -5.64 -70.21
C ALA A 720 10.42 -6.65 -71.35
N LEU A 721 11.01 -6.24 -72.48
CA LEU A 721 11.34 -7.13 -73.60
C LEU A 721 12.47 -8.11 -73.25
N ARG A 722 13.37 -7.70 -72.35
CA ARG A 722 14.55 -8.47 -71.92
C ARG A 722 14.29 -9.40 -70.72
N LEU A 723 13.06 -9.44 -70.22
CA LEU A 723 12.65 -10.26 -69.06
C LEU A 723 11.66 -11.36 -69.47
N PRO A 724 12.09 -12.39 -70.23
CA PRO A 724 11.21 -13.50 -70.57
C PRO A 724 10.79 -14.27 -69.30
N LEU A 725 9.59 -14.85 -69.33
CA LEU A 725 9.17 -15.85 -68.35
C LEU A 725 9.49 -17.22 -68.93
N GLN A 726 10.40 -17.96 -68.30
CA GLN A 726 10.64 -19.35 -68.67
C GLN A 726 9.39 -20.20 -68.33
N SER A 727 8.80 -20.83 -69.34
CA SER A 727 7.74 -21.84 -69.15
C SER A 727 8.33 -23.07 -68.48
N ARG A 728 7.75 -23.50 -67.34
CA ARG A 728 8.12 -24.79 -66.71
C ARG A 728 7.87 -25.92 -67.73
N THR A 729 8.93 -26.55 -68.21
CA THR A 729 8.90 -27.93 -68.71
C THR A 729 9.16 -28.88 -67.56
#